data_AF-A0A0J6CLB9-F1
#
_entry.id   AF-A0A0J6CLB9-F1
#
_cell.length_a   1.000
_cell.length_b   1.000
_cell.length_c   1.000
_cell.angle_alpha   90.00
_cell.angle_beta   90.00
_cell.angle_gamma   90.00
#
_symmetry.space_group_name_H-M   'P 1'
#
loop_
_entity.id
_entity.type
_entity.pdbx_description
1 polymer ?
#
loop_
_entity_poly.entity_id
_entity_poly.type
_entity_poly.pdbx_seq_one_letter_code
_entity_poly.pdbx_strand_id
1 'polypeptide(L)'
;MKGIFFVICMCFVSFGVSAQVSESAFVNPENKYKPVPLWFWNNATVNENELLDQFRQIIRKDGYGGCAILPFGQDFKPEYLSDDYFNLYSKIIEEAKKLDVHMSLYDEYGFPSGSMGAINADGVPRFMNKYPDATIKRLDKVEYKVAIGESFEQVVPAGKLMSVVAMDTLTKHRISLEQYIRSGKLKWKVPEGAWKIMFFVCVKDGDPNVDYLDPEAVRLFVKETHQAYYDRFSPYFGNTIIETFFDEPTLYRAKGRIWTDAFNEKFISRYGESPELLYPALWYDIGEETQSARNRLFGLRAHLYSEGFMKIIGEWASAHGIYSTGHQDQEEIANPVGTSGDLMLCGKYMGIPGIDKIGGGRPTELFYKVVSSSAYNWDKRQVMSETYGAMGNISVKELYHIAMEQYTKGVNTLIPHAVWYNDRNVTFLPELSWRNELYRDSLPAFNKFLSRLNYILQQEGRHVADIAVLYPIESLQGEHVMDGELGFYEGGVMIPNTDYTHVSALLTDTLGRDFTYLHPEVLSTKCRVKKGLLHLDNQVNKETFRLIIIPGVKTISLTALRQVESFFKSGGNVIFTTQLPEKSVEPGQDKEVKDIISRILGVNASYATAGKAFFVEKPGPDALKTAIEDSYPVPDVAFEAGHELNYIHKELKNQSVYYFANLKDQPYQANVVLRGKLKPVLLNPHTGQRMKVAYEHKRVSGMETTTVTLPIEKHSSVFLIDNIL
;
A
#
# COMPACT_ATOMS: atom_id res chain seq x y z
N MET A 1 -16.98 -19.24 -59.73
CA MET A 1 -16.69 -18.13 -58.79
C MET A 1 -15.47 -18.50 -57.98
N LYS A 2 -14.49 -17.60 -57.95
CA LYS A 2 -13.18 -17.73 -57.31
C LYS A 2 -13.33 -17.72 -55.78
N GLY A 3 -12.58 -18.56 -55.09
CA GLY A 3 -12.42 -18.53 -53.64
C GLY A 3 -11.07 -19.16 -53.27
N ILE A 4 -10.01 -18.36 -53.36
CA ILE A 4 -8.66 -18.70 -52.93
C ILE A 4 -8.63 -18.60 -51.40
N PHE A 5 -8.40 -19.72 -50.71
CA PHE A 5 -8.09 -19.72 -49.28
C PHE A 5 -6.57 -19.66 -49.13
N PHE A 6 -6.05 -18.47 -48.80
CA PHE A 6 -4.65 -18.28 -48.44
C PHE A 6 -4.51 -18.64 -46.95
N VAL A 7 -3.91 -19.80 -46.67
CA VAL A 7 -3.46 -20.15 -45.32
C VAL A 7 -2.16 -19.38 -45.07
N ILE A 8 -2.25 -18.26 -44.35
CA ILE A 8 -1.09 -17.57 -43.83
C ILE A 8 -0.60 -18.37 -42.62
N CYS A 9 0.44 -19.19 -42.82
CA CYS A 9 1.26 -19.69 -41.72
C CYS A 9 1.96 -18.49 -41.08
N MET A 10 1.36 -17.94 -40.01
CA MET A 10 2.09 -17.09 -39.08
C MET A 10 3.13 -17.98 -38.38
N CYS A 11 4.37 -17.92 -38.86
CA CYS A 11 5.53 -18.32 -38.08
C CYS A 11 5.55 -17.41 -36.84
N PHE A 12 5.03 -17.88 -35.72
CA PHE A 12 5.40 -17.36 -34.42
C PHE A 12 6.91 -17.58 -34.29
N VAL A 13 7.69 -16.54 -34.54
CA VAL A 13 9.05 -16.46 -34.04
C VAL A 13 8.89 -16.33 -32.54
N SER A 14 8.89 -17.47 -31.85
CA SER A 14 9.16 -17.52 -30.42
C SER A 14 10.53 -16.89 -30.22
N PHE A 15 10.57 -15.64 -29.74
CA PHE A 15 11.78 -15.10 -29.12
C PHE A 15 12.04 -15.92 -27.86
N GLY A 16 12.73 -17.03 -28.05
CA GLY A 16 13.30 -17.82 -26.99
C GLY A 16 14.47 -17.07 -26.36
N VAL A 17 14.56 -17.21 -25.04
CA VAL A 17 15.73 -16.99 -24.18
C VAL A 17 16.11 -15.54 -23.88
N SER A 18 15.55 -15.02 -22.78
CA SER A 18 16.34 -14.30 -21.76
C SER A 18 15.57 -14.28 -20.44
N ALA A 19 15.58 -15.41 -19.73
CA ALA A 19 14.98 -15.57 -18.41
C ALA A 19 15.98 -15.34 -17.26
N GLN A 20 17.25 -15.15 -17.60
CA GLN A 20 18.36 -15.05 -16.67
C GLN A 20 18.85 -13.61 -16.64
N VAL A 21 19.28 -13.14 -15.46
CA VAL A 21 19.92 -11.84 -15.33
C VAL A 21 21.11 -11.74 -16.30
N SER A 22 20.95 -10.97 -17.38
CA SER A 22 22.03 -10.70 -18.32
C SER A 22 23.08 -9.78 -17.69
N GLU A 23 24.35 -10.18 -17.75
CA GLU A 23 25.47 -9.41 -17.22
C GLU A 23 25.61 -8.05 -17.92
N SER A 24 25.46 -8.01 -19.26
CA SER A 24 25.55 -6.76 -20.02
C SER A 24 24.39 -5.80 -19.70
N ALA A 25 23.18 -6.34 -19.55
CA ALA A 25 22.00 -5.55 -19.18
C ALA A 25 22.04 -5.12 -17.71
N PHE A 26 22.69 -5.87 -16.82
CA PHE A 26 22.95 -5.43 -15.45
C PHE A 26 24.00 -4.31 -15.39
N VAL A 27 25.08 -4.40 -16.16
CA VAL A 27 26.08 -3.31 -16.19
C VAL A 27 25.43 -2.03 -16.71
N ASN A 28 24.63 -2.13 -17.78
CA ASN A 28 23.94 -1.04 -18.42
C ASN A 28 22.45 -1.33 -18.67
N PRO A 29 21.58 -1.09 -17.66
CA PRO A 29 20.15 -1.25 -17.82
C PRO A 29 19.56 -0.33 -18.89
N GLU A 30 18.53 -0.81 -19.58
CA GLU A 30 17.70 -0.03 -20.50
C GLU A 30 17.04 1.16 -19.81
N ASN A 31 16.68 2.20 -20.56
CA ASN A 31 16.09 3.43 -20.03
C ASN A 31 14.82 3.20 -19.21
N LYS A 32 14.03 2.17 -19.54
CA LYS A 32 12.82 1.80 -18.80
C LYS A 32 13.02 1.45 -17.32
N TYR A 33 14.26 1.12 -16.92
CA TYR A 33 14.59 0.82 -15.53
C TYR A 33 15.15 2.03 -14.78
N LYS A 34 15.43 3.14 -15.46
CA LYS A 34 15.90 4.35 -14.78
C LYS A 34 14.74 5.00 -14.00
N PRO A 35 15.03 5.64 -12.85
CA PRO A 35 14.01 6.34 -12.08
C PRO A 35 13.39 7.49 -12.88
N VAL A 36 12.10 7.72 -12.65
CA VAL A 36 11.30 8.82 -13.21
C VAL A 36 11.00 9.77 -12.06
N PRO A 37 11.66 10.95 -11.98
CA PRO A 37 11.42 11.90 -10.91
C PRO A 37 10.13 12.70 -11.12
N LEU A 38 9.57 13.21 -10.03
CA LEU A 38 8.62 14.32 -10.12
C LEU A 38 9.37 15.56 -10.61
N TRP A 39 8.82 16.24 -11.60
CA TRP A 39 9.32 17.51 -12.12
C TRP A 39 8.29 18.60 -11.88
N PHE A 40 8.54 19.39 -10.85
CA PHE A 40 7.65 20.47 -10.43
C PHE A 40 7.75 21.63 -11.40
N TRP A 41 6.68 21.94 -12.11
CA TRP A 41 6.49 23.21 -12.79
C TRP A 41 5.97 24.23 -11.76
N ASN A 42 6.87 24.70 -10.89
CA ASN A 42 6.56 25.46 -9.69
C ASN A 42 6.57 26.99 -9.89
N ASN A 43 5.48 27.67 -9.50
CA ASN A 43 5.39 29.13 -9.31
C ASN A 43 6.16 29.96 -10.37
N ALA A 44 6.03 29.58 -11.64
CA ALA A 44 6.78 30.16 -12.74
C ALA A 44 5.98 30.11 -14.04
N THR A 45 6.35 31.00 -14.96
CA THR A 45 5.92 30.89 -16.36
C THR A 45 6.86 29.94 -17.10
N VAL A 46 6.34 28.76 -17.44
CA VAL A 46 7.07 27.74 -18.18
C VAL A 46 7.20 28.18 -19.64
N ASN A 47 8.42 28.15 -20.18
CA ASN A 47 8.71 28.50 -21.57
C ASN A 47 9.35 27.32 -22.32
N GLU A 48 9.00 27.15 -23.60
CA GLU A 48 9.38 25.97 -24.39
C GLU A 48 10.89 25.73 -24.48
N ASN A 49 11.69 26.77 -24.69
CA ASN A 49 13.13 26.61 -24.91
C ASN A 49 13.86 26.16 -23.63
N GLU A 50 13.57 26.81 -22.51
CA GLU A 50 14.11 26.41 -21.21
C GLU A 50 13.60 25.04 -20.80
N LEU A 51 12.31 24.78 -20.98
CA LEU A 51 11.69 23.49 -20.71
C LEU A 51 12.41 22.34 -21.47
N LEU A 52 12.64 22.50 -22.77
CA LEU A 52 13.35 21.49 -23.57
C LEU A 52 14.83 21.35 -23.19
N ASP A 53 15.52 22.43 -22.85
CA ASP A 53 16.91 22.34 -22.37
C ASP A 53 16.96 21.60 -21.03
N GLN A 54 16.17 22.03 -20.05
CA GLN A 54 16.08 21.39 -18.74
C GLN A 54 15.78 19.90 -18.86
N PHE A 55 14.77 19.50 -19.64
CA PHE A 55 14.44 18.09 -19.84
C PHE A 55 15.62 17.30 -20.43
N ARG A 56 16.34 17.85 -21.42
CA ARG A 56 17.54 17.19 -21.96
C ARG A 56 18.64 17.05 -20.91
N GLN A 57 18.80 18.00 -19.99
CA GLN A 57 19.77 17.91 -18.91
C GLN A 57 19.33 16.88 -17.84
N ILE A 58 18.05 16.83 -17.47
CA ILE A 58 17.46 15.78 -16.59
C ILE A 58 17.86 14.38 -17.10
N ILE A 59 17.75 14.14 -18.41
CA ILE A 59 18.10 12.84 -18.98
C ILE A 59 19.62 12.64 -19.08
N ARG A 60 20.37 13.63 -19.58
CA ARG A 60 21.80 13.47 -19.93
C ARG A 60 22.75 13.62 -18.76
N LYS A 61 22.48 14.59 -17.88
CA LYS A 61 23.37 14.96 -16.76
C LYS A 61 22.97 14.29 -15.46
N ASP A 62 21.69 14.00 -15.22
CA ASP A 62 21.28 13.33 -13.98
C ASP A 62 21.15 11.82 -14.16
N GLY A 63 20.90 11.36 -15.39
CA GLY A 63 20.72 9.95 -15.70
C GLY A 63 19.32 9.42 -15.39
N TYR A 64 18.31 10.30 -15.32
CA TYR A 64 16.92 9.89 -15.17
C TYR A 64 16.35 9.23 -16.43
N GLY A 65 15.28 8.45 -16.24
CA GLY A 65 14.56 7.70 -17.27
C GLY A 65 13.34 8.39 -17.82
N GLY A 66 13.14 9.67 -17.51
CA GLY A 66 11.88 10.34 -17.75
C GLY A 66 11.59 11.51 -16.82
N CYS A 67 10.31 11.87 -16.73
CA CYS A 67 9.76 12.73 -15.68
C CYS A 67 8.25 12.47 -15.48
N ALA A 68 7.73 12.87 -14.32
CA ALA A 68 6.31 13.11 -14.09
C ALA A 68 6.11 14.61 -13.90
N ILE A 69 5.36 15.27 -14.80
CA ILE A 69 5.20 16.73 -14.76
C ILE A 69 4.12 17.10 -13.74
N LEU A 70 4.50 17.87 -12.71
CA LEU A 70 3.62 18.35 -11.65
C LEU A 70 3.50 19.87 -11.69
N PRO A 71 2.40 20.45 -12.18
CA PRO A 71 2.10 21.87 -11.99
C PRO A 71 1.95 22.20 -10.50
N PHE A 72 2.56 23.28 -10.01
CA PHE A 72 2.56 23.55 -8.56
C PHE A 72 2.59 25.04 -8.20
N GLY A 73 1.76 25.41 -7.22
CA GLY A 73 1.72 26.74 -6.60
C GLY A 73 1.00 27.82 -7.42
N GLN A 74 0.58 28.89 -6.73
CA GLN A 74 -0.38 29.89 -7.25
C GLN A 74 0.05 30.63 -8.51
N ASP A 75 1.37 30.81 -8.70
CA ASP A 75 1.92 31.62 -9.79
C ASP A 75 2.29 30.81 -11.03
N PHE A 76 1.99 29.50 -11.06
CA PHE A 76 2.25 28.67 -12.23
C PHE A 76 1.49 29.18 -13.47
N LYS A 77 2.19 29.23 -14.61
CA LYS A 77 1.66 29.53 -15.95
C LYS A 77 2.30 28.60 -16.99
N PRO A 78 1.58 28.18 -18.05
CA PRO A 78 0.23 28.61 -18.47
C PRO A 78 -0.91 28.02 -17.61
N GLU A 79 -2.16 28.40 -17.89
CA GLU A 79 -3.32 27.87 -17.16
C GLU A 79 -3.42 26.34 -17.32
N TYR A 80 -3.64 25.63 -16.22
CA TYR A 80 -3.77 24.17 -16.21
C TYR A 80 -4.90 23.69 -17.15
N LEU A 81 -4.62 22.65 -17.94
CA LEU A 81 -5.51 22.07 -18.97
C LEU A 81 -5.90 23.02 -20.14
N SER A 82 -5.26 24.19 -20.26
CA SER A 82 -5.39 25.05 -21.45
C SER A 82 -4.65 24.46 -22.66
N ASP A 83 -4.95 24.97 -23.86
CA ASP A 83 -4.22 24.58 -25.06
C ASP A 83 -2.72 24.95 -24.97
N ASP A 84 -2.37 26.08 -24.34
CA ASP A 84 -0.96 26.46 -24.12
C ASP A 84 -0.25 25.48 -23.18
N TYR A 85 -0.93 25.01 -22.14
CA TYR A 85 -0.41 23.96 -21.26
C TYR A 85 -0.15 22.66 -22.03
N PHE A 86 -1.13 22.20 -22.79
CA PHE A 86 -0.98 20.98 -23.59
C PHE A 86 0.04 21.13 -24.71
N ASN A 87 0.21 22.32 -25.28
CA ASN A 87 1.26 22.61 -26.25
C ASN A 87 2.64 22.39 -25.62
N LEU A 88 2.92 22.95 -24.44
CA LEU A 88 4.19 22.72 -23.74
C LEU A 88 4.38 21.25 -23.33
N TYR A 89 3.33 20.60 -22.83
CA TYR A 89 3.36 19.18 -22.47
C TYR A 89 3.72 18.31 -23.68
N SER A 90 3.14 18.60 -24.86
CA SER A 90 3.42 17.88 -26.10
C SER A 90 4.90 17.93 -26.50
N LYS A 91 5.58 19.06 -26.24
CA LYS A 91 7.02 19.20 -26.52
C LYS A 91 7.86 18.23 -25.71
N ILE A 92 7.50 18.03 -24.44
CA ILE A 92 8.18 17.05 -23.59
C ILE A 92 7.87 15.62 -24.02
N ILE A 93 6.61 15.30 -24.35
CA ILE A 93 6.27 13.96 -24.87
C ILE A 93 7.08 13.65 -26.15
N GLU A 94 7.12 14.57 -27.10
CA GLU A 94 7.88 14.40 -28.35
C GLU A 94 9.37 14.23 -28.10
N GLU A 95 9.94 15.00 -27.17
CA GLU A 95 11.35 14.90 -26.83
C GLU A 95 11.66 13.62 -26.05
N ALA A 96 10.78 13.18 -25.16
CA ALA A 96 10.89 11.92 -24.43
C ALA A 96 10.91 10.73 -25.41
N LYS A 97 10.02 10.74 -26.40
CA LYS A 97 10.02 9.74 -27.48
C LYS A 97 11.32 9.73 -28.28
N LYS A 98 11.86 10.90 -28.64
CA LYS A 98 13.14 10.99 -29.39
C LYS A 98 14.32 10.45 -28.58
N LEU A 99 14.29 10.61 -27.26
CA LEU A 99 15.33 10.18 -26.34
C LEU A 99 15.14 8.74 -25.83
N ASP A 100 14.06 8.05 -26.22
CA ASP A 100 13.69 6.71 -25.76
C ASP A 100 13.59 6.63 -24.23
N VAL A 101 12.87 7.59 -23.65
CA VAL A 101 12.59 7.70 -22.20
C VAL A 101 11.08 7.81 -21.96
N HIS A 102 10.67 7.57 -20.72
CA HIS A 102 9.25 7.43 -20.37
C HIS A 102 8.73 8.63 -19.57
N MET A 103 7.41 8.73 -19.47
CA MET A 103 6.70 9.71 -18.67
C MET A 103 5.65 9.01 -17.82
N SER A 104 5.49 9.55 -16.61
CA SER A 104 4.36 9.26 -15.75
C SER A 104 3.40 10.44 -15.78
N LEU A 105 2.12 10.17 -16.04
CA LEU A 105 1.08 11.18 -16.05
C LEU A 105 0.69 11.50 -14.61
N TYR A 106 1.22 12.60 -14.06
CA TYR A 106 0.70 13.16 -12.82
C TYR A 106 -0.71 13.73 -13.09
N ASP A 107 -1.70 13.33 -12.29
CA ASP A 107 -3.12 13.46 -12.65
C ASP A 107 -3.78 14.80 -12.28
N GLU A 108 -3.04 15.71 -11.65
CA GLU A 108 -3.59 16.90 -10.98
C GLU A 108 -2.69 18.15 -11.12
N TYR A 109 -3.23 19.31 -10.77
CA TYR A 109 -2.49 20.54 -10.45
C TYR A 109 -2.44 20.69 -8.93
N GLY A 110 -1.25 20.50 -8.37
CA GLY A 110 -1.06 20.36 -6.92
C GLY A 110 -1.53 19.00 -6.42
N PHE A 111 -1.72 18.90 -5.13
CA PHE A 111 -2.16 17.70 -4.42
C PHE A 111 -2.96 18.11 -3.17
N PRO A 112 -3.87 17.25 -2.67
CA PRO A 112 -4.16 15.90 -3.14
C PRO A 112 -4.98 15.84 -4.45
N SER A 113 -4.93 14.70 -5.12
CA SER A 113 -5.68 14.42 -6.37
C SER A 113 -7.19 14.51 -6.16
N GLY A 114 -7.88 15.34 -6.94
CA GLY A 114 -9.35 15.36 -6.97
C GLY A 114 -10.00 16.73 -7.04
N SER A 115 -9.24 17.82 -6.92
CA SER A 115 -9.79 19.18 -6.87
C SER A 115 -9.63 19.99 -8.16
N MET A 116 -8.73 19.58 -9.06
CA MET A 116 -8.39 20.29 -10.30
C MET A 116 -7.78 21.69 -10.07
N GLY A 117 -6.93 21.82 -9.04
CA GLY A 117 -6.17 23.05 -8.76
C GLY A 117 -6.56 23.84 -7.50
N ALA A 118 -7.39 23.29 -6.59
CA ALA A 118 -7.80 24.05 -5.40
C ALA A 118 -6.73 24.07 -4.30
N ILE A 119 -6.01 22.97 -4.10
CA ILE A 119 -5.12 22.76 -2.96
C ILE A 119 -3.69 22.64 -3.48
N ASN A 120 -2.74 23.33 -2.83
CA ASN A 120 -1.33 23.39 -3.25
C ASN A 120 -1.11 23.85 -4.72
N ALA A 121 -2.06 24.64 -5.25
CA ALA A 121 -2.14 25.07 -6.64
C ALA A 121 -2.63 26.53 -6.75
N ASP A 122 -3.45 26.89 -7.74
CA ASP A 122 -3.97 28.26 -7.94
C ASP A 122 -5.21 28.62 -7.13
N GLY A 123 -5.73 27.68 -6.34
CA GLY A 123 -6.89 27.91 -5.48
C GLY A 123 -8.22 27.84 -6.21
N VAL A 124 -8.25 27.48 -7.50
CA VAL A 124 -9.49 27.37 -8.28
C VAL A 124 -10.03 25.94 -8.18
N PRO A 125 -11.19 25.71 -7.53
CA PRO A 125 -11.75 24.37 -7.36
C PRO A 125 -12.52 23.94 -8.61
N ARG A 126 -11.80 23.70 -9.71
CA ARG A 126 -12.41 23.43 -11.03
C ARG A 126 -13.33 22.20 -10.99
N PHE A 127 -12.99 21.17 -10.22
CA PHE A 127 -13.84 19.97 -10.09
C PHE A 127 -15.17 20.32 -9.42
N MET A 128 -15.14 20.93 -8.23
CA MET A 128 -16.34 21.38 -7.50
C MET A 128 -17.19 22.37 -8.31
N ASN A 129 -16.57 23.32 -9.02
CA ASN A 129 -17.29 24.31 -9.82
C ASN A 129 -18.12 23.65 -10.94
N LYS A 130 -17.62 22.54 -11.50
CA LYS A 130 -18.29 21.80 -12.58
C LYS A 130 -19.26 20.74 -12.05
N TYR A 131 -18.91 20.08 -10.94
CA TYR A 131 -19.63 18.94 -10.38
C TYR A 131 -19.86 19.07 -8.86
N PRO A 132 -20.62 20.08 -8.40
CA PRO A 132 -20.76 20.39 -6.97
C PRO A 132 -21.53 19.31 -6.16
N ASP A 133 -22.19 18.36 -6.81
CA ASP A 133 -22.85 17.21 -6.18
C ASP A 133 -21.92 15.98 -6.06
N ALA A 134 -20.80 15.99 -6.78
CA ALA A 134 -19.85 14.89 -6.88
C ALA A 134 -18.61 15.09 -5.98
N THR A 135 -18.64 16.06 -5.06
CA THR A 135 -17.55 16.29 -4.11
C THR A 135 -17.76 15.54 -2.80
N ILE A 136 -16.70 15.45 -2.01
CA ILE A 136 -16.67 14.76 -0.72
C ILE A 136 -17.89 15.10 0.15
N LYS A 137 -18.49 14.03 0.69
CA LYS A 137 -19.59 14.09 1.64
C LYS A 137 -19.11 13.58 3.01
N ARG A 138 -19.81 14.00 4.06
CA ARG A 138 -19.51 13.62 5.45
C ARG A 138 -20.74 13.03 6.14
N LEU A 139 -20.51 12.11 7.07
CA LEU A 139 -21.52 11.65 8.02
C LEU A 139 -21.50 12.51 9.28
N ASP A 140 -22.62 13.16 9.58
CA ASP A 140 -22.81 13.88 10.83
C ASP A 140 -23.76 13.16 11.77
N LYS A 141 -23.47 13.26 13.07
CA LYS A 141 -24.29 12.76 14.17
C LYS A 141 -24.85 13.94 14.96
N VAL A 142 -26.17 14.00 15.09
CA VAL A 142 -26.87 14.94 15.98
C VAL A 142 -27.58 14.13 17.06
N GLU A 143 -27.33 14.43 18.33
CA GLU A 143 -27.84 13.62 19.44
C GLU A 143 -28.55 14.41 20.53
N TYR A 144 -29.53 13.75 21.16
CA TYR A 144 -30.39 14.32 22.19
C TYR A 144 -30.51 13.34 23.36
N LYS A 145 -30.37 13.88 24.58
CA LYS A 145 -30.77 13.17 25.81
C LYS A 145 -32.26 13.43 26.03
N VAL A 146 -33.01 12.40 26.38
CA VAL A 146 -34.45 12.50 26.59
C VAL A 146 -34.87 11.88 27.92
N ALA A 147 -35.93 12.41 28.52
CA ALA A 147 -36.47 11.91 29.78
C ALA A 147 -37.54 10.84 29.57
N ILE A 148 -37.70 9.95 30.54
CA ILE A 148 -38.76 8.92 30.53
C ILE A 148 -40.13 9.60 30.46
N GLY A 149 -41.00 9.09 29.58
CA GLY A 149 -42.34 9.63 29.40
C GLY A 149 -42.39 10.97 28.67
N GLU A 150 -41.27 11.52 28.22
CA GLU A 150 -41.25 12.70 27.35
C GLU A 150 -41.87 12.38 25.99
N SER A 151 -42.61 13.33 25.40
CA SER A 151 -42.98 13.26 23.98
C SER A 151 -41.93 14.03 23.19
N PHE A 152 -40.92 13.33 22.71
CA PHE A 152 -39.85 13.93 21.93
C PHE A 152 -40.34 14.29 20.52
N GLU A 153 -40.13 15.54 20.11
CA GLU A 153 -40.52 16.04 18.80
C GLU A 153 -39.40 16.88 18.20
N GLN A 154 -38.82 16.44 17.08
CA GLN A 154 -37.65 17.10 16.49
C GLN A 154 -37.73 17.05 14.96
N VAL A 155 -37.38 18.15 14.30
CA VAL A 155 -37.25 18.19 12.84
C VAL A 155 -36.02 17.38 12.45
N VAL A 156 -36.16 16.52 11.43
CA VAL A 156 -35.03 15.74 10.89
C VAL A 156 -33.95 16.74 10.44
N PRO A 157 -32.68 16.60 10.90
CA PRO A 157 -31.60 17.49 10.48
C PRO A 157 -31.41 17.52 8.96
N ALA A 158 -30.92 18.64 8.44
CA ALA A 158 -30.67 18.80 7.01
C ALA A 158 -29.60 17.81 6.51
N GLY A 159 -29.78 17.30 5.28
CA GLY A 159 -28.93 16.26 4.68
C GLY A 159 -29.76 15.03 4.26
N LYS A 160 -29.10 14.00 3.72
CA LYS A 160 -29.74 12.70 3.51
C LYS A 160 -29.76 11.97 4.85
N LEU A 161 -30.94 11.68 5.37
CA LEU A 161 -31.08 10.86 6.58
C LEU A 161 -30.57 9.45 6.30
N MET A 162 -29.53 9.04 7.04
CA MET A 162 -28.96 7.70 6.96
C MET A 162 -29.56 6.78 8.03
N SER A 163 -29.83 7.31 9.22
CA SER A 163 -30.50 6.55 10.28
C SER A 163 -30.99 7.48 11.39
N VAL A 164 -32.05 7.07 12.09
CA VAL A 164 -32.43 7.64 13.38
C VAL A 164 -32.66 6.53 14.40
N VAL A 165 -31.89 6.56 15.50
CA VAL A 165 -31.85 5.47 16.48
C VAL A 165 -32.03 6.00 17.88
N ALA A 166 -32.90 5.36 18.67
CA ALA A 166 -32.87 5.46 20.12
C ALA A 166 -32.00 4.34 20.67
N MET A 167 -31.04 4.66 21.52
CA MET A 167 -30.23 3.69 22.25
C MET A 167 -30.37 3.90 23.75
N ASP A 168 -30.74 2.85 24.46
CA ASP A 168 -30.71 2.84 25.92
C ASP A 168 -29.25 2.79 26.37
N THR A 169 -28.83 3.82 27.10
CA THR A 169 -27.43 4.03 27.48
C THR A 169 -26.92 3.03 28.52
N LEU A 170 -27.82 2.34 29.22
CA LEU A 170 -27.50 1.31 30.23
C LEU A 170 -27.50 -0.08 29.59
N THR A 171 -28.59 -0.46 28.91
CA THR A 171 -28.77 -1.82 28.36
C THR A 171 -28.18 -2.00 26.96
N LYS A 172 -27.85 -0.88 26.28
CA LYS A 172 -27.42 -0.83 24.87
C LYS A 172 -28.46 -1.30 23.87
N HIS A 173 -29.71 -1.56 24.31
CA HIS A 173 -30.81 -1.87 23.40
C HIS A 173 -31.07 -0.69 22.45
N ARG A 174 -31.29 -1.00 21.17
CA ARG A 174 -31.43 0.00 20.10
C ARG A 174 -32.76 -0.19 19.38
N ILE A 175 -33.42 0.92 19.07
CA ILE A 175 -34.69 0.96 18.35
C ILE A 175 -34.56 1.92 17.18
N SER A 176 -34.92 1.45 15.97
CA SER A 176 -35.04 2.33 14.81
C SER A 176 -36.27 3.20 14.99
N LEU A 177 -36.08 4.51 14.86
CA LEU A 177 -37.15 5.48 14.99
C LEU A 177 -37.71 5.96 13.65
N GLU A 178 -37.24 5.41 12.53
CA GLU A 178 -37.59 5.89 11.20
C GLU A 178 -39.10 5.87 10.94
N GLN A 179 -39.77 4.81 11.41
CA GLN A 179 -41.22 4.65 11.31
C GLN A 179 -42.05 5.73 12.04
N TYR A 180 -41.43 6.51 12.93
CA TYR A 180 -42.06 7.60 13.68
C TYR A 180 -41.86 8.98 13.03
N ILE A 181 -41.21 9.05 11.86
CA ILE A 181 -41.08 10.28 11.09
C ILE A 181 -42.34 10.52 10.26
N ARG A 182 -42.94 11.70 10.39
CA ARG A 182 -44.05 12.18 9.55
C ARG A 182 -43.77 13.60 9.11
N SER A 183 -43.90 13.87 7.81
CA SER A 183 -43.67 15.19 7.21
C SER A 183 -42.33 15.84 7.64
N GLY A 184 -41.25 15.06 7.67
CA GLY A 184 -39.91 15.54 8.04
C GLY A 184 -39.68 15.78 9.54
N LYS A 185 -40.61 15.37 10.40
CA LYS A 185 -40.51 15.50 11.86
C LYS A 185 -40.60 14.14 12.55
N LEU A 186 -39.65 13.85 13.43
CA LEU A 186 -39.73 12.72 14.35
C LEU A 186 -40.67 13.07 15.50
N LYS A 187 -41.63 12.20 15.79
CA LYS A 187 -42.44 12.27 17.01
C LYS A 187 -42.47 10.92 17.72
N TRP A 188 -41.87 10.84 18.90
CA TRP A 188 -41.74 9.58 19.63
C TRP A 188 -42.01 9.76 21.12
N LYS A 189 -42.84 8.89 21.68
CA LYS A 189 -43.09 8.83 23.13
C LYS A 189 -42.02 7.97 23.76
N VAL A 190 -41.17 8.57 24.60
CA VAL A 190 -40.03 7.91 25.20
C VAL A 190 -40.52 6.88 26.23
N PRO A 191 -40.24 5.57 26.03
CA PRO A 191 -40.63 4.53 26.97
C PRO A 191 -39.74 4.57 28.21
N GLU A 192 -39.98 3.67 29.16
CA GLU A 192 -39.05 3.45 30.28
C GLU A 192 -37.65 3.07 29.77
N GLY A 193 -36.62 3.55 30.46
CA GLY A 193 -35.22 3.36 30.08
C GLY A 193 -34.41 4.66 29.99
N ALA A 194 -33.11 4.54 29.84
CA ALA A 194 -32.17 5.66 29.81
C ALA A 194 -31.81 6.00 28.36
N TRP A 195 -32.74 6.59 27.62
CA TRP A 195 -32.63 6.75 26.17
C TRP A 195 -31.81 7.97 25.73
N LYS A 196 -31.01 7.75 24.68
CA LYS A 196 -30.44 8.79 23.83
C LYS A 196 -30.97 8.61 22.40
N ILE A 197 -31.40 9.68 21.75
CA ILE A 197 -31.81 9.68 20.34
C ILE A 197 -30.67 10.26 19.50
N MET A 198 -30.32 9.60 18.41
CA MET A 198 -29.27 10.01 17.48
C MET A 198 -29.80 10.03 16.05
N PHE A 199 -29.64 11.15 15.37
CA PHE A 199 -29.80 11.28 13.94
C PHE A 199 -28.44 11.18 13.28
N PHE A 200 -28.34 10.37 12.23
CA PHE A 200 -27.17 10.24 11.38
C PHE A 200 -27.55 10.76 10.00
N VAL A 201 -26.88 11.81 9.55
CA VAL A 201 -27.19 12.47 8.27
C VAL A 201 -25.93 12.57 7.42
N CYS A 202 -26.04 12.22 6.14
CA CYS A 202 -24.98 12.47 5.17
C CYS A 202 -25.18 13.85 4.55
N VAL A 203 -24.15 14.68 4.60
CA VAL A 203 -24.16 16.06 4.13
C VAL A 203 -23.00 16.29 3.17
N LYS A 204 -23.14 17.25 2.25
CA LYS A 204 -21.99 17.77 1.52
C LYS A 204 -21.03 18.45 2.50
N ASP A 205 -19.74 18.19 2.37
CA ASP A 205 -18.76 18.72 3.31
C ASP A 205 -18.43 20.19 3.05
N GLY A 206 -18.18 20.52 1.78
CA GLY A 206 -17.57 21.78 1.35
C GLY A 206 -16.11 21.61 0.88
N ASP A 207 -15.49 20.44 1.11
CA ASP A 207 -14.21 20.08 0.51
C ASP A 207 -14.28 20.02 -1.03
N PRO A 208 -13.32 20.62 -1.76
CA PRO A 208 -13.34 20.72 -3.22
C PRO A 208 -13.00 19.41 -3.95
N ASN A 209 -12.47 18.41 -3.25
CA ASN A 209 -12.09 17.15 -3.87
C ASN A 209 -13.30 16.31 -4.24
N VAL A 210 -13.12 15.47 -5.26
CA VAL A 210 -14.06 14.43 -5.68
C VAL A 210 -14.44 13.49 -4.54
N ASP A 211 -15.70 13.03 -4.54
CA ASP A 211 -16.17 12.00 -3.61
C ASP A 211 -15.47 10.66 -3.90
N TYR A 212 -14.42 10.37 -3.14
CA TYR A 212 -13.63 9.14 -3.33
C TYR A 212 -14.43 7.84 -3.09
N LEU A 213 -15.61 7.90 -2.46
CA LEU A 213 -16.46 6.72 -2.22
C LEU A 213 -17.48 6.48 -3.35
N ASP A 214 -17.57 7.39 -4.31
CA ASP A 214 -18.50 7.33 -5.43
C ASP A 214 -17.78 7.10 -6.77
N PRO A 215 -17.86 5.90 -7.35
CA PRO A 215 -17.27 5.60 -8.65
C PRO A 215 -17.72 6.53 -9.79
N GLU A 216 -18.95 7.07 -9.76
CA GLU A 216 -19.40 8.01 -10.79
C GLU A 216 -18.73 9.37 -10.65
N ALA A 217 -18.55 9.85 -9.41
CA ALA A 217 -17.81 11.07 -9.14
C ALA A 217 -16.36 10.96 -9.64
N VAL A 218 -15.69 9.84 -9.35
CA VAL A 218 -14.32 9.61 -9.81
C VAL A 218 -14.24 9.46 -11.33
N ARG A 219 -15.25 8.86 -11.99
CA ARG A 219 -15.33 8.86 -13.46
C ARG A 219 -15.39 10.27 -14.05
N LEU A 220 -16.09 11.20 -13.39
CA LEU A 220 -16.08 12.61 -13.80
C LEU A 220 -14.69 13.22 -13.62
N PHE A 221 -13.98 12.93 -12.54
CA PHE A 221 -12.60 13.40 -12.35
C PHE A 221 -11.67 12.87 -13.45
N VAL A 222 -11.66 11.55 -13.68
CA VAL A 222 -10.89 10.89 -14.75
C VAL A 222 -11.21 11.46 -16.13
N LYS A 223 -12.48 11.79 -16.40
CA LYS A 223 -12.89 12.44 -17.65
C LYS A 223 -12.25 13.82 -17.84
N GLU A 224 -12.14 14.61 -16.77
CA GLU A 224 -11.57 15.96 -16.87
C GLU A 224 -10.04 15.98 -16.86
N THR A 225 -9.41 15.01 -16.20
CA THR A 225 -7.96 14.92 -16.08
C THR A 225 -7.41 13.90 -17.08
N HIS A 226 -7.33 12.63 -16.67
CA HIS A 226 -6.74 11.53 -17.43
C HIS A 226 -7.18 11.46 -18.90
N GLN A 227 -8.49 11.52 -19.15
CA GLN A 227 -9.05 11.46 -20.51
C GLN A 227 -8.66 12.69 -21.34
N ALA A 228 -8.53 13.88 -20.74
CA ALA A 228 -8.14 15.09 -21.45
C ALA A 228 -6.70 15.00 -22.01
N TYR A 229 -5.80 14.28 -21.32
CA TYR A 229 -4.47 13.95 -21.83
C TYR A 229 -4.54 12.86 -22.92
N TYR A 230 -5.31 11.80 -22.69
CA TYR A 230 -5.43 10.71 -23.67
C TYR A 230 -6.01 11.17 -25.00
N ASP A 231 -7.07 11.99 -24.99
CA ASP A 231 -7.71 12.49 -26.21
C ASP A 231 -6.73 13.28 -27.09
N ARG A 232 -5.74 13.93 -26.49
CA ARG A 232 -4.69 14.71 -27.18
C ARG A 232 -3.47 13.87 -27.55
N PHE A 233 -3.12 12.89 -26.72
CA PHE A 233 -1.82 12.21 -26.79
C PHE A 233 -1.91 10.68 -26.89
N SER A 234 -3.07 10.11 -27.25
CA SER A 234 -3.28 8.65 -27.33
C SER A 234 -2.19 7.86 -28.07
N PRO A 235 -1.52 8.34 -29.14
CA PRO A 235 -0.44 7.57 -29.79
C PRO A 235 0.80 7.36 -28.90
N TYR A 236 0.93 8.09 -27.80
CA TYR A 236 2.06 8.04 -26.88
C TYR A 236 1.79 7.16 -25.64
N PHE A 237 0.54 6.76 -25.41
CA PHE A 237 0.17 5.87 -24.30
C PHE A 237 0.63 4.43 -24.56
N GLY A 238 1.13 3.78 -23.51
CA GLY A 238 1.71 2.43 -23.57
C GLY A 238 3.10 2.36 -24.20
N ASN A 239 3.68 3.52 -24.56
CA ASN A 239 5.05 3.62 -25.04
C ASN A 239 5.82 4.73 -24.30
N THR A 240 5.57 6.00 -24.60
CA THR A 240 6.22 7.13 -23.93
C THR A 240 5.53 7.42 -22.60
N ILE A 241 4.21 7.52 -22.55
CA ILE A 241 3.45 7.59 -21.30
C ILE A 241 3.14 6.16 -20.88
N ILE A 242 3.71 5.71 -19.77
CA ILE A 242 3.64 4.29 -19.34
C ILE A 242 2.76 4.06 -18.11
N GLU A 243 2.47 5.12 -17.37
CA GLU A 243 1.69 5.07 -16.14
C GLU A 243 1.05 6.42 -15.82
N THR A 244 0.12 6.42 -14.86
CA THR A 244 -0.41 7.61 -14.21
C THR A 244 -0.14 7.57 -12.71
N PHE A 245 0.09 8.73 -12.11
CA PHE A 245 0.39 8.92 -10.70
C PHE A 245 -0.67 9.82 -10.08
N PHE A 246 -1.36 9.32 -9.06
CA PHE A 246 -2.19 10.12 -8.17
C PHE A 246 -1.47 10.36 -6.83
N ASP A 247 -1.80 11.45 -6.16
CA ASP A 247 -1.08 11.94 -4.99
C ASP A 247 -2.02 12.24 -3.81
N GLU A 248 -1.73 11.64 -2.66
CA GLU A 248 -2.34 11.94 -1.36
C GLU A 248 -3.90 11.93 -1.21
N PRO A 249 -4.72 11.14 -1.95
CA PRO A 249 -6.12 10.98 -1.57
C PRO A 249 -6.22 10.32 -0.18
N THR A 250 -7.24 10.70 0.60
CA THR A 250 -7.37 10.28 2.00
C THR A 250 -8.81 10.42 2.55
N LEU A 251 -9.13 9.62 3.57
CA LEU A 251 -10.39 9.60 4.30
C LEU A 251 -10.42 10.49 5.54
N TYR A 252 -9.26 11.02 5.99
CA TYR A 252 -9.24 11.88 7.18
C TYR A 252 -9.81 13.28 6.91
N ARG A 253 -9.98 13.65 5.62
CA ARG A 253 -10.72 14.83 5.18
C ARG A 253 -12.16 14.80 5.69
N ALA A 254 -12.87 15.92 5.51
CA ALA A 254 -14.23 16.07 6.04
C ALA A 254 -14.35 15.70 7.54
N LYS A 255 -13.33 16.07 8.33
CA LYS A 255 -13.20 15.79 9.78
C LYS A 255 -13.07 14.29 10.12
N GLY A 256 -12.52 13.47 9.23
CA GLY A 256 -12.41 12.00 9.40
C GLY A 256 -13.72 11.25 9.21
N ARG A 257 -14.75 11.93 8.70
CA ARG A 257 -16.12 11.41 8.58
C ARG A 257 -16.57 11.24 7.14
N ILE A 258 -15.62 11.10 6.20
CA ILE A 258 -15.96 10.85 4.79
C ILE A 258 -16.95 9.69 4.69
N TRP A 259 -18.03 9.94 3.96
CA TRP A 259 -19.16 9.05 3.78
C TRP A 259 -19.80 9.28 2.43
N THR A 260 -20.74 8.41 2.05
CA THR A 260 -21.52 8.57 0.82
C THR A 260 -23.00 8.41 1.13
N ASP A 261 -23.82 9.13 0.38
CA ASP A 261 -25.27 9.13 0.54
C ASP A 261 -25.88 7.79 0.07
N ALA A 262 -25.22 7.07 -0.84
CA ALA A 262 -25.59 5.71 -1.27
C ALA A 262 -25.20 4.60 -0.27
N PHE A 263 -24.61 4.93 0.89
CA PHE A 263 -24.00 3.91 1.76
C PHE A 263 -25.00 2.83 2.22
N ASN A 264 -26.21 3.20 2.65
CA ASN A 264 -27.20 2.23 3.11
C ASN A 264 -27.60 1.24 2.03
N GLU A 265 -27.82 1.73 0.80
CA GLU A 265 -28.18 0.91 -0.35
C GLU A 265 -27.06 -0.09 -0.66
N LYS A 266 -25.80 0.36 -0.63
CA LYS A 266 -24.63 -0.50 -0.82
C LYS A 266 -24.43 -1.49 0.33
N PHE A 267 -24.72 -1.10 1.57
CA PHE A 267 -24.67 -1.97 2.73
C PHE A 267 -25.71 -3.09 2.64
N ILE A 268 -26.95 -2.76 2.31
CA ILE A 268 -28.04 -3.73 2.10
C ILE A 268 -27.69 -4.68 0.96
N SER A 269 -27.14 -4.17 -0.15
CA SER A 269 -26.70 -5.00 -1.27
C SER A 269 -25.61 -6.01 -0.87
N ARG A 270 -24.66 -5.60 -0.01
CA ARG A 270 -23.54 -6.46 0.42
C ARG A 270 -23.92 -7.46 1.51
N TYR A 271 -24.70 -7.03 2.51
CA TYR A 271 -24.95 -7.81 3.73
C TYR A 271 -26.38 -8.35 3.84
N GLY A 272 -27.31 -7.92 2.98
CA GLY A 272 -28.70 -8.36 2.97
C GLY A 272 -29.58 -7.76 4.08
N GLU A 273 -29.06 -6.80 4.84
CA GLU A 273 -29.72 -6.17 5.98
C GLU A 273 -29.44 -4.66 6.07
N SER A 274 -30.28 -3.91 6.78
CA SER A 274 -30.11 -2.46 6.96
C SER A 274 -29.03 -2.14 8.00
N PRO A 275 -28.15 -1.13 7.76
CA PRO A 275 -27.19 -0.67 8.74
C PRO A 275 -27.78 0.25 9.82
N GLU A 276 -29.08 0.59 9.76
CA GLU A 276 -29.71 1.61 10.61
C GLU A 276 -29.32 1.51 12.08
N LEU A 277 -29.43 0.31 12.67
CA LEU A 277 -29.17 0.07 14.09
C LEU A 277 -27.68 -0.02 14.45
N LEU A 278 -26.79 -0.03 13.46
CA LEU A 278 -25.34 -0.18 13.63
C LEU A 278 -24.63 1.16 13.70
N TYR A 279 -25.20 2.23 13.14
CA TYR A 279 -24.61 3.58 13.13
C TYR A 279 -24.08 4.07 14.49
N PRO A 280 -24.76 3.85 15.63
CA PRO A 280 -24.21 4.22 16.94
C PRO A 280 -22.82 3.62 17.24
N ALA A 281 -22.49 2.46 16.66
CA ALA A 281 -21.19 1.79 16.86
C ALA A 281 -20.00 2.62 16.38
N LEU A 282 -20.22 3.56 15.44
CA LEU A 282 -19.16 4.45 14.94
C LEU A 282 -18.64 5.42 16.03
N TRP A 283 -19.43 5.70 17.07
CA TRP A 283 -19.06 6.59 18.19
C TRP A 283 -19.10 5.91 19.56
N TYR A 284 -19.89 4.85 19.72
CA TYR A 284 -20.19 4.26 21.02
C TYR A 284 -19.93 2.76 21.04
N ASP A 285 -19.80 2.24 22.26
CA ASP A 285 -20.01 0.82 22.50
C ASP A 285 -21.52 0.53 22.50
N ILE A 286 -21.91 -0.43 21.66
CA ILE A 286 -23.28 -0.91 21.46
C ILE A 286 -23.49 -2.32 22.02
N GLY A 287 -22.55 -2.82 22.84
CA GLY A 287 -22.61 -4.15 23.45
C GLY A 287 -21.87 -5.22 22.64
N GLU A 288 -22.36 -6.46 22.67
CA GLU A 288 -21.66 -7.61 22.09
C GLU A 288 -21.36 -7.47 20.59
N GLU A 289 -22.18 -6.73 19.86
CA GLU A 289 -22.07 -6.55 18.40
C GLU A 289 -21.09 -5.44 17.98
N THR A 290 -20.49 -4.69 18.91
CA THR A 290 -19.69 -3.48 18.58
C THR A 290 -18.60 -3.75 17.55
N GLN A 291 -17.77 -4.77 17.75
CA GLN A 291 -16.67 -5.09 16.84
C GLN A 291 -17.18 -5.52 15.46
N SER A 292 -18.21 -6.36 15.41
CA SER A 292 -18.83 -6.82 14.16
C SER A 292 -19.49 -5.66 13.39
N ALA A 293 -20.18 -4.76 14.09
CA ALA A 293 -20.81 -3.59 13.49
C ALA A 293 -19.77 -2.66 12.87
N ARG A 294 -18.69 -2.35 13.61
CA ARG A 294 -17.61 -1.48 13.12
C ARG A 294 -16.86 -2.09 11.94
N ASN A 295 -16.57 -3.39 11.96
CA ASN A 295 -15.99 -4.08 10.81
C ASN A 295 -16.88 -4.00 9.56
N ARG A 296 -18.19 -4.21 9.70
CA ARG A 296 -19.12 -4.09 8.56
C ARG A 296 -19.23 -2.64 8.05
N LEU A 297 -19.24 -1.64 8.94
CA LEU A 297 -19.37 -0.24 8.55
C LEU A 297 -18.06 0.35 8.00
N PHE A 298 -16.97 0.30 8.77
CA PHE A 298 -15.67 0.81 8.32
C PHE A 298 -15.06 -0.05 7.21
N GLY A 299 -15.26 -1.37 7.24
CA GLY A 299 -14.81 -2.25 6.17
C GLY A 299 -15.54 -1.97 4.85
N LEU A 300 -16.87 -1.73 4.87
CA LEU A 300 -17.56 -1.28 3.67
C LEU A 300 -17.05 0.08 3.21
N ARG A 301 -16.83 1.05 4.11
CA ARG A 301 -16.22 2.35 3.75
C ARG A 301 -14.87 2.18 3.04
N ALA A 302 -13.99 1.31 3.55
CA ALA A 302 -12.70 1.02 2.93
C ALA A 302 -12.84 0.37 1.54
N HIS A 303 -13.80 -0.55 1.37
CA HIS A 303 -14.12 -1.09 0.05
C HIS A 303 -14.63 -0.01 -0.91
N LEU A 304 -15.54 0.85 -0.48
CA LEU A 304 -16.04 1.95 -1.31
C LEU A 304 -14.93 2.92 -1.71
N TYR A 305 -13.96 3.15 -0.84
CA TYR A 305 -12.80 3.99 -1.14
C TYR A 305 -11.91 3.36 -2.22
N SER A 306 -11.48 2.11 -2.01
CA SER A 306 -10.64 1.39 -2.98
C SER A 306 -11.33 1.15 -4.33
N GLU A 307 -12.64 0.90 -4.33
CA GLU A 307 -13.44 0.68 -5.55
C GLU A 307 -13.91 1.98 -6.21
N GLY A 308 -14.06 3.05 -5.44
CA GLY A 308 -14.44 4.38 -5.93
C GLY A 308 -13.27 5.05 -6.63
N PHE A 309 -12.11 5.11 -5.98
CA PHE A 309 -10.95 5.84 -6.49
C PHE A 309 -9.97 4.94 -7.27
N MET A 310 -9.25 4.05 -6.57
CA MET A 310 -8.14 3.27 -7.15
C MET A 310 -8.61 2.36 -8.28
N LYS A 311 -9.77 1.73 -8.13
CA LYS A 311 -10.31 0.84 -9.18
C LYS A 311 -10.69 1.59 -10.45
N ILE A 312 -11.32 2.76 -10.34
CA ILE A 312 -11.73 3.52 -11.52
C ILE A 312 -10.52 4.03 -12.29
N ILE A 313 -9.51 4.55 -11.59
CA ILE A 313 -8.25 4.95 -12.23
C ILE A 313 -7.50 3.73 -12.79
N GLY A 314 -7.45 2.61 -12.06
CA GLY A 314 -6.77 1.39 -12.50
C GLY A 314 -7.40 0.73 -13.73
N GLU A 315 -8.74 0.67 -13.79
CA GLU A 315 -9.47 0.17 -14.96
C GLU A 315 -9.29 1.11 -16.16
N TRP A 316 -9.33 2.42 -15.95
CA TRP A 316 -9.06 3.40 -17.00
C TRP A 316 -7.61 3.24 -17.51
N ALA A 317 -6.61 3.21 -16.64
CA ALA A 317 -5.21 3.05 -17.03
C ALA A 317 -4.98 1.76 -17.84
N SER A 318 -5.52 0.64 -17.35
CA SER A 318 -5.43 -0.66 -18.03
C SER A 318 -6.08 -0.64 -19.42
N ALA A 319 -7.25 0.00 -19.56
CA ALA A 319 -7.94 0.14 -20.84
C ALA A 319 -7.14 0.96 -21.87
N HIS A 320 -6.21 1.81 -21.41
CA HIS A 320 -5.34 2.64 -22.24
C HIS A 320 -3.90 2.11 -22.33
N GLY A 321 -3.66 0.88 -21.88
CA GLY A 321 -2.37 0.18 -22.03
C GLY A 321 -1.26 0.71 -21.13
N ILE A 322 -1.60 1.36 -20.01
CA ILE A 322 -0.65 1.92 -19.04
C ILE A 322 -0.96 1.40 -17.61
N TYR A 323 -0.03 1.63 -16.67
CA TYR A 323 -0.24 1.28 -15.26
C TYR A 323 -0.86 2.43 -14.47
N SER A 324 -1.65 2.12 -13.44
CA SER A 324 -1.98 3.09 -12.39
C SER A 324 -1.01 2.95 -11.22
N THR A 325 -0.48 4.08 -10.77
CA THR A 325 0.37 4.21 -9.60
C THR A 325 -0.05 5.44 -8.78
N GLY A 326 0.50 5.57 -7.58
CA GLY A 326 0.17 6.62 -6.62
C GLY A 326 0.28 6.13 -5.18
N HIS A 327 0.06 7.02 -4.22
CA HIS A 327 0.09 6.69 -2.80
C HIS A 327 -0.98 7.49 -2.04
N GLN A 328 -1.15 7.20 -0.76
CA GLN A 328 -2.18 7.85 0.06
C GLN A 328 -1.54 9.00 0.83
N ASP A 329 -2.32 9.66 1.69
CA ASP A 329 -1.74 10.48 2.75
C ASP A 329 -1.88 9.75 4.10
N GLN A 330 -0.87 9.89 4.95
CA GLN A 330 -0.77 9.29 6.29
C GLN A 330 -0.72 7.76 6.30
N GLU A 331 0.10 7.15 5.45
CA GLU A 331 0.33 5.69 5.39
C GLU A 331 1.03 5.12 6.63
N GLU A 332 1.88 5.90 7.28
CA GLU A 332 2.68 5.50 8.45
C GLU A 332 1.95 5.65 9.79
N ILE A 333 0.62 5.72 9.73
CA ILE A 333 -0.25 5.66 10.91
C ILE A 333 -0.65 4.21 11.17
N ALA A 334 -0.37 3.73 12.39
CA ALA A 334 -0.64 2.35 12.78
C ALA A 334 -2.13 1.96 12.72
N ASN A 335 -3.02 2.94 12.87
CA ASN A 335 -4.47 2.77 12.67
C ASN A 335 -4.93 3.49 11.40
N PRO A 336 -4.95 2.82 10.24
CA PRO A 336 -5.29 3.46 8.97
C PRO A 336 -6.78 3.69 8.79
N VAL A 337 -7.65 3.21 9.70
CA VAL A 337 -9.11 3.19 9.49
C VAL A 337 -9.67 4.58 9.24
N GLY A 338 -9.12 5.61 9.89
CA GLY A 338 -9.48 7.01 9.70
C GLY A 338 -8.79 7.71 8.52
N THR A 339 -7.66 7.18 8.03
CA THR A 339 -6.82 7.80 6.98
C THR A 339 -7.03 7.12 5.63
N SER A 340 -6.56 5.89 5.43
CA SER A 340 -6.75 5.13 4.17
C SER A 340 -7.88 4.10 4.24
N GLY A 341 -8.51 3.92 5.41
CA GLY A 341 -9.55 2.91 5.66
C GLY A 341 -8.97 1.51 5.83
N ASP A 342 -8.20 1.07 4.83
CA ASP A 342 -7.41 -0.15 4.79
C ASP A 342 -6.27 0.06 3.79
N LEU A 343 -5.06 0.29 4.31
CA LEU A 343 -3.90 0.66 3.50
C LEU A 343 -3.53 -0.43 2.50
N MET A 344 -3.66 -1.71 2.88
CA MET A 344 -3.38 -2.79 1.95
C MET A 344 -4.40 -2.80 0.82
N LEU A 345 -5.69 -2.67 1.14
CA LEU A 345 -6.76 -2.72 0.16
C LEU A 345 -6.66 -1.64 -0.92
N CYS A 346 -6.09 -0.46 -0.62
CA CYS A 346 -5.81 0.58 -1.62
C CYS A 346 -4.98 0.03 -2.80
N GLY A 347 -4.00 -0.84 -2.55
CA GLY A 347 -3.15 -1.43 -3.58
C GLY A 347 -3.82 -2.52 -4.44
N LYS A 348 -5.00 -3.02 -4.06
CA LYS A 348 -5.69 -4.14 -4.74
C LYS A 348 -5.95 -3.87 -6.22
N TYR A 349 -6.41 -2.66 -6.55
CA TYR A 349 -6.78 -2.29 -7.91
C TYR A 349 -5.74 -1.44 -8.64
N MET A 350 -4.65 -1.07 -7.96
CA MET A 350 -3.53 -0.36 -8.58
C MET A 350 -2.69 -1.29 -9.46
N GLY A 351 -2.07 -0.75 -10.50
CA GLY A 351 -1.04 -1.45 -11.26
C GLY A 351 0.27 -1.57 -10.47
N ILE A 352 0.64 -0.48 -9.79
CA ILE A 352 1.86 -0.33 -8.99
C ILE A 352 1.44 0.34 -7.66
N PRO A 353 1.22 -0.41 -6.58
CA PRO A 353 0.95 0.18 -5.26
C PRO A 353 2.14 1.02 -4.75
N GLY A 354 1.85 2.09 -4.02
CA GLY A 354 2.86 3.06 -3.57
C GLY A 354 2.72 3.49 -2.11
N ILE A 355 3.77 4.15 -1.63
CA ILE A 355 3.92 4.82 -0.33
C ILE A 355 4.80 6.07 -0.50
N ASP A 356 4.83 6.98 0.47
CA ASP A 356 5.73 8.12 0.51
C ASP A 356 6.80 8.02 1.62
N LYS A 357 8.07 8.20 1.27
CA LYS A 357 9.16 8.42 2.22
C LYS A 357 9.64 9.87 2.11
N ILE A 358 8.97 10.73 2.85
CA ILE A 358 9.28 12.17 2.95
C ILE A 358 9.77 12.55 4.35
N GLY A 359 10.18 13.81 4.53
CA GLY A 359 10.61 14.37 5.81
C GLY A 359 9.47 14.51 6.84
N GLY A 360 9.74 15.21 7.94
CA GLY A 360 8.72 15.54 8.96
C GLY A 360 8.60 14.56 10.13
N GLY A 361 9.57 13.67 10.34
CA GLY A 361 9.57 12.76 11.51
C GLY A 361 8.61 11.57 11.39
N ARG A 362 8.25 11.20 10.16
CA ARG A 362 7.31 10.13 9.81
C ARG A 362 8.07 8.77 9.74
N PRO A 363 7.66 7.73 10.50
CA PRO A 363 8.36 6.44 10.57
C PRO A 363 7.96 5.48 9.44
N THR A 364 7.97 5.94 8.18
CA THR A 364 7.55 5.15 7.01
C THR A 364 8.29 3.81 6.87
N GLU A 365 9.51 3.71 7.39
CA GLU A 365 10.31 2.49 7.39
C GLU A 365 9.68 1.29 8.10
N LEU A 366 8.69 1.54 8.95
CA LEU A 366 7.87 0.53 9.61
C LEU A 366 6.73 0.00 8.69
N PHE A 367 6.45 0.68 7.58
CA PHE A 367 5.26 0.47 6.74
C PHE A 367 5.58 0.03 5.31
N TYR A 368 6.84 0.07 4.85
CA TYR A 368 7.22 -0.44 3.53
C TYR A 368 6.73 -1.89 3.30
N LYS A 369 6.81 -2.74 4.33
CA LYS A 369 6.33 -4.12 4.27
C LYS A 369 4.80 -4.22 4.13
N VAL A 370 4.03 -3.24 4.61
CA VAL A 370 2.56 -3.22 4.43
C VAL A 370 2.23 -3.07 2.94
N VAL A 371 2.85 -2.11 2.27
CA VAL A 371 2.59 -1.83 0.85
C VAL A 371 3.22 -2.89 -0.07
N SER A 372 4.44 -3.36 0.22
CA SER A 372 5.01 -4.45 -0.57
C SER A 372 4.24 -5.76 -0.41
N SER A 373 3.72 -6.03 0.79
CA SER A 373 2.81 -7.17 0.99
C SER A 373 1.46 -6.97 0.31
N SER A 374 0.93 -5.74 0.23
CA SER A 374 -0.28 -5.44 -0.56
C SER A 374 -0.08 -5.87 -2.02
N ALA A 375 1.03 -5.48 -2.63
CA ALA A 375 1.39 -5.92 -3.97
C ALA A 375 1.40 -7.45 -4.08
N TYR A 376 2.05 -8.17 -3.16
CA TYR A 376 2.10 -9.63 -3.21
C TYR A 376 0.73 -10.29 -3.03
N ASN A 377 -0.14 -9.77 -2.16
CA ASN A 377 -1.49 -10.31 -1.91
C ASN A 377 -2.39 -10.25 -3.17
N TRP A 378 -2.23 -9.20 -3.99
CA TRP A 378 -3.01 -9.00 -5.22
C TRP A 378 -2.17 -9.11 -6.50
N ASP A 379 -1.10 -9.90 -6.44
CA ASP A 379 -0.27 -10.33 -7.57
C ASP A 379 0.31 -9.18 -8.41
N LYS A 380 0.69 -8.09 -7.75
CA LYS A 380 1.37 -6.95 -8.37
C LYS A 380 2.87 -7.19 -8.38
N ARG A 381 3.51 -6.80 -9.47
CA ARG A 381 4.96 -7.01 -9.66
C ARG A 381 5.80 -5.91 -9.04
N GLN A 382 5.31 -4.68 -9.14
CA GLN A 382 6.05 -3.49 -8.75
C GLN A 382 5.41 -2.84 -7.53
N VAL A 383 6.27 -2.19 -6.75
CA VAL A 383 5.91 -1.40 -5.57
C VAL A 383 6.74 -0.13 -5.70
N MET A 384 6.07 1.02 -5.74
CA MET A 384 6.76 2.28 -5.82
C MET A 384 6.88 2.96 -4.46
N SER A 385 7.79 3.92 -4.37
CA SER A 385 7.82 4.89 -3.29
C SER A 385 8.20 6.26 -3.84
N GLU A 386 7.38 7.27 -3.56
CA GLU A 386 7.81 8.65 -3.67
C GLU A 386 8.83 8.93 -2.55
N THR A 387 10.01 9.47 -2.87
CA THR A 387 11.08 9.55 -1.87
C THR A 387 11.87 10.86 -1.95
N TYR A 388 12.33 11.32 -0.79
CA TYR A 388 13.25 12.45 -0.51
C TYR A 388 12.60 13.80 -0.25
N GLY A 389 11.33 14.00 -0.63
CA GLY A 389 10.63 15.26 -0.43
C GLY A 389 10.65 15.71 1.03
N ALA A 390 10.76 17.03 1.24
CA ALA A 390 10.76 17.68 2.56
C ALA A 390 11.84 17.18 3.57
N MET A 391 12.86 16.45 3.12
CA MET A 391 13.96 15.98 3.99
C MET A 391 15.07 17.02 4.18
N GLY A 392 15.02 18.13 3.46
CA GLY A 392 16.14 19.07 3.40
C GLY A 392 17.26 18.58 2.49
N ASN A 393 18.40 19.26 2.52
CA ASN A 393 19.59 18.84 1.78
C ASN A 393 20.33 17.73 2.54
N ILE A 394 19.87 16.50 2.37
CA ILE A 394 20.51 15.29 2.93
C ILE A 394 21.79 14.92 2.17
N SER A 395 22.68 14.16 2.82
CA SER A 395 23.93 13.71 2.19
C SER A 395 23.70 12.66 1.11
N VAL A 396 24.63 12.53 0.15
CA VAL A 396 24.58 11.45 -0.85
C VAL A 396 24.59 10.07 -0.18
N LYS A 397 25.33 9.89 0.93
CA LYS A 397 25.29 8.65 1.75
C LYS A 397 23.87 8.31 2.18
N GLU A 398 23.10 9.32 2.59
CA GLU A 398 21.72 9.16 3.03
C GLU A 398 20.78 8.77 1.89
N LEU A 399 20.99 9.31 0.68
CA LEU A 399 20.24 8.89 -0.51
C LEU A 399 20.35 7.38 -0.75
N TYR A 400 21.58 6.84 -0.71
CA TYR A 400 21.82 5.41 -0.83
C TYR A 400 21.23 4.62 0.35
N HIS A 401 21.37 5.11 1.59
CA HIS A 401 20.83 4.44 2.77
C HIS A 401 19.31 4.26 2.68
N ILE A 402 18.58 5.35 2.45
CA ILE A 402 17.11 5.37 2.32
C ILE A 402 16.66 4.47 1.16
N ALA A 403 17.36 4.51 0.03
CA ALA A 403 17.05 3.61 -1.08
C ALA A 403 17.24 2.15 -0.66
N MET A 404 18.44 1.77 -0.21
CA MET A 404 18.76 0.39 0.13
C MET A 404 17.79 -0.21 1.15
N GLU A 405 17.43 0.55 2.19
CA GLU A 405 16.44 0.12 3.18
C GLU A 405 15.09 -0.21 2.52
N GLN A 406 14.55 0.70 1.71
CA GLN A 406 13.29 0.51 0.99
C GLN A 406 13.33 -0.73 0.09
N TYR A 407 14.41 -0.93 -0.67
CA TYR A 407 14.54 -2.09 -1.57
C TYR A 407 14.64 -3.42 -0.81
N THR A 408 15.27 -3.44 0.37
CA THR A 408 15.27 -4.65 1.21
C THR A 408 13.89 -4.97 1.81
N LYS A 409 12.98 -3.99 1.86
CA LYS A 409 11.61 -4.16 2.36
C LYS A 409 10.58 -4.25 1.21
N GLY A 410 11.03 -4.47 -0.02
CA GLY A 410 10.19 -4.84 -1.17
C GLY A 410 9.77 -3.72 -2.11
N VAL A 411 10.13 -2.46 -1.82
CA VAL A 411 10.04 -1.38 -2.81
C VAL A 411 10.98 -1.72 -3.97
N ASN A 412 10.54 -1.49 -5.21
CA ASN A 412 11.37 -1.79 -6.38
C ASN A 412 11.23 -0.76 -7.50
N THR A 413 10.67 0.41 -7.18
CA THR A 413 10.58 1.60 -8.03
C THR A 413 10.65 2.81 -7.12
N LEU A 414 11.67 3.65 -7.22
CA LEU A 414 11.67 4.94 -6.52
C LEU A 414 11.29 6.04 -7.50
N ILE A 415 10.45 6.96 -7.02
CA ILE A 415 10.05 8.20 -7.67
C ILE A 415 10.72 9.33 -6.89
N PRO A 416 11.86 9.86 -7.37
CA PRO A 416 12.55 10.93 -6.65
C PRO A 416 11.71 12.21 -6.61
N HIS A 417 11.47 12.70 -5.40
CA HIS A 417 10.95 14.02 -5.11
C HIS A 417 12.14 14.94 -4.73
N ALA A 418 12.62 15.84 -5.58
CA ALA A 418 12.12 16.14 -6.92
C ALA A 418 13.15 16.91 -7.76
N VAL A 419 12.85 17.11 -9.04
CA VAL A 419 13.44 18.15 -9.90
C VAL A 419 12.47 19.34 -9.95
N TRP A 420 13.00 20.57 -10.00
CA TRP A 420 12.18 21.79 -9.96
C TRP A 420 12.39 22.64 -11.21
N TYR A 421 11.34 23.17 -11.83
CA TYR A 421 11.48 24.04 -13.01
C TYR A 421 12.21 25.33 -12.64
N ASN A 422 11.77 25.96 -11.54
CA ASN A 422 12.45 27.09 -10.91
C ASN A 422 13.21 26.60 -9.67
N ASP A 423 14.48 26.26 -9.86
CA ASP A 423 15.40 25.75 -8.84
C ASP A 423 15.78 26.79 -7.77
N ARG A 424 15.44 28.07 -7.99
CA ARG A 424 15.61 29.13 -6.98
C ARG A 424 14.47 29.20 -5.97
N ASN A 425 13.36 28.52 -6.23
CA ASN A 425 12.16 28.54 -5.38
C ASN A 425 11.67 27.11 -5.07
N VAL A 426 12.52 26.34 -4.38
CA VAL A 426 12.26 24.95 -4.01
C VAL A 426 11.47 24.90 -2.70
N THR A 427 10.21 24.46 -2.76
CA THR A 427 9.32 24.42 -1.59
C THR A 427 9.67 23.26 -0.65
N PHE A 428 9.96 22.08 -1.22
CA PHE A 428 10.28 20.88 -0.45
C PHE A 428 11.65 20.35 -0.89
N LEU A 429 12.71 20.78 -0.20
CA LEU A 429 14.08 20.29 -0.44
C LEU A 429 14.17 18.77 -0.23
N PRO A 430 15.02 18.06 -0.99
CA PRO A 430 16.10 18.59 -1.86
C PRO A 430 15.69 18.89 -3.31
N GLU A 431 16.52 19.68 -4.00
CA GLU A 431 16.52 19.84 -5.47
C GLU A 431 17.49 18.79 -6.05
N LEU A 432 16.96 17.72 -6.67
CA LEU A 432 17.73 16.56 -7.11
C LEU A 432 18.04 16.64 -8.61
N SER A 433 18.77 17.68 -9.03
CA SER A 433 19.20 17.87 -10.43
C SER A 433 20.68 18.26 -10.57
N TRP A 434 21.14 18.33 -11.83
CA TRP A 434 22.47 18.79 -12.24
C TRP A 434 22.81 20.21 -11.79
N ARG A 435 21.82 21.00 -11.38
CA ARG A 435 22.01 22.37 -10.90
C ARG A 435 22.47 22.41 -9.45
N ASN A 436 22.10 21.41 -8.65
CA ASN A 436 22.45 21.37 -7.24
C ASN A 436 23.88 20.83 -7.05
N GLU A 437 24.79 21.68 -6.54
CA GLU A 437 26.20 21.34 -6.33
C GLU A 437 26.40 20.15 -5.37
N LEU A 438 25.45 19.90 -4.47
CA LEU A 438 25.52 18.76 -3.54
C LEU A 438 25.34 17.41 -4.25
N TYR A 439 24.57 17.39 -5.34
CA TYR A 439 24.13 16.14 -5.97
C TYR A 439 24.67 15.95 -7.39
N ARG A 440 24.91 17.02 -8.15
CA ARG A 440 25.18 16.97 -9.61
C ARG A 440 26.27 15.98 -10.03
N ASP A 441 27.32 15.81 -9.23
CA ASP A 441 28.46 14.94 -9.57
C ASP A 441 28.20 13.46 -9.17
N SER A 442 27.28 13.21 -8.23
CA SER A 442 26.95 11.87 -7.72
C SER A 442 25.65 11.31 -8.29
N LEU A 443 24.76 12.16 -8.77
CA LEU A 443 23.40 11.81 -9.19
C LEU A 443 23.38 10.79 -10.35
N PRO A 444 24.25 10.88 -11.39
CA PRO A 444 24.35 9.85 -12.42
C PRO A 444 24.68 8.46 -11.89
N ALA A 445 25.63 8.38 -10.95
CA ALA A 445 26.04 7.12 -10.36
C ALA A 445 24.91 6.55 -9.49
N PHE A 446 24.24 7.40 -8.72
CA PHE A 446 23.09 7.02 -7.91
C PHE A 446 21.91 6.52 -8.75
N ASN A 447 21.53 7.25 -9.81
CA ASN A 447 20.46 6.82 -10.71
C ASN A 447 20.83 5.55 -11.48
N LYS A 448 22.11 5.35 -11.83
CA LYS A 448 22.58 4.09 -12.42
C LYS A 448 22.50 2.93 -11.43
N PHE A 449 22.81 3.16 -10.15
CA PHE A 449 22.61 2.20 -9.07
C PHE A 449 21.13 1.81 -8.94
N LEU A 450 20.21 2.78 -8.86
CA LEU A 450 18.76 2.51 -8.83
C LEU A 450 18.30 1.73 -10.08
N SER A 451 18.81 2.09 -11.25
CA SER A 451 18.49 1.39 -12.50
C SER A 451 18.84 -0.10 -12.46
N ARG A 452 19.94 -0.45 -11.79
CA ARG A 452 20.38 -1.84 -11.63
C ARG A 452 19.54 -2.60 -10.63
N LEU A 453 19.12 -1.93 -9.56
CA LEU A 453 18.15 -2.49 -8.62
C LEU A 453 16.82 -2.78 -9.35
N ASN A 454 16.30 -1.79 -10.07
CA ASN A 454 15.08 -1.89 -10.86
C ASN A 454 15.16 -3.01 -11.91
N TYR A 455 16.26 -3.08 -12.66
CA TYR A 455 16.46 -4.11 -13.68
C TYR A 455 16.30 -5.52 -13.13
N ILE A 456 16.81 -5.81 -11.93
CA ILE A 456 16.70 -7.15 -11.34
C ILE A 456 15.35 -7.32 -10.62
N LEU A 457 14.97 -6.36 -9.78
CA LEU A 457 13.85 -6.52 -8.84
C LEU A 457 12.48 -6.26 -9.47
N GLN A 458 12.40 -5.61 -10.64
CA GLN A 458 11.15 -5.44 -11.40
C GLN A 458 10.90 -6.57 -12.41
N GLN A 459 11.81 -7.54 -12.56
CA GLN A 459 11.57 -8.69 -13.43
C GLN A 459 10.36 -9.49 -12.97
N GLU A 460 9.72 -10.17 -13.92
CA GLU A 460 8.69 -11.13 -13.60
C GLU A 460 9.27 -12.28 -12.77
N GLY A 461 8.65 -12.52 -11.62
CA GLY A 461 9.10 -13.47 -10.62
C GLY A 461 8.30 -13.29 -9.36
N ARG A 462 8.57 -14.13 -8.36
CA ARG A 462 7.85 -14.13 -7.09
C ARG A 462 8.75 -13.75 -5.95
N HIS A 463 8.18 -13.05 -4.97
CA HIS A 463 8.77 -12.94 -3.64
C HIS A 463 8.81 -14.32 -2.95
N VAL A 464 9.77 -14.51 -2.05
CA VAL A 464 9.92 -15.74 -1.27
C VAL A 464 10.07 -15.39 0.20
N ALA A 465 9.03 -15.68 0.99
CA ALA A 465 9.11 -15.67 2.45
C ALA A 465 8.54 -16.94 3.08
N ASP A 466 9.14 -17.37 4.20
CA ASP A 466 8.62 -18.49 5.01
C ASP A 466 7.54 -18.05 6.00
N ILE A 467 7.49 -16.76 6.34
CA ILE A 467 6.67 -16.20 7.41
C ILE A 467 5.55 -15.37 6.79
N ALA A 468 4.32 -15.70 7.12
CA ALA A 468 3.18 -14.80 6.97
C ALA A 468 2.92 -14.07 8.30
N VAL A 469 2.59 -12.79 8.24
CA VAL A 469 2.06 -12.04 9.41
C VAL A 469 0.63 -11.61 9.07
N LEU A 470 -0.36 -11.91 9.90
CA LEU A 470 -1.73 -11.44 9.62
C LEU A 470 -1.78 -9.90 9.72
N TYR A 471 -2.29 -9.23 8.68
CA TYR A 471 -2.55 -7.79 8.75
C TYR A 471 -3.77 -7.54 9.65
N PRO A 472 -3.65 -6.79 10.76
CA PRO A 472 -4.65 -6.79 11.83
C PRO A 472 -5.85 -5.87 11.55
N ILE A 473 -6.17 -5.58 10.29
CA ILE A 473 -7.16 -4.56 9.93
C ILE A 473 -8.54 -4.78 10.55
N GLU A 474 -8.96 -6.03 10.73
CA GLU A 474 -10.25 -6.36 11.36
C GLU A 474 -10.31 -5.97 12.85
N SER A 475 -9.18 -6.03 13.55
CA SER A 475 -9.06 -5.49 14.91
C SER A 475 -9.03 -3.98 14.89
N LEU A 476 -8.27 -3.38 13.97
CA LEU A 476 -8.18 -1.93 13.84
C LEU A 476 -9.56 -1.31 13.57
N GLN A 477 -10.33 -1.89 12.65
CA GLN A 477 -11.71 -1.49 12.37
C GLN A 477 -12.63 -1.73 13.56
N GLY A 478 -12.52 -2.89 14.22
CA GLY A 478 -13.34 -3.26 15.38
C GLY A 478 -13.16 -2.34 16.59
N GLU A 479 -12.03 -1.64 16.69
CA GLU A 479 -11.68 -0.81 17.84
C GLU A 479 -11.65 0.70 17.52
N HIS A 480 -11.61 1.09 16.24
CA HIS A 480 -11.70 2.49 15.83
C HIS A 480 -13.06 3.12 16.18
N VAL A 481 -13.04 4.43 16.44
CA VAL A 481 -14.21 5.29 16.62
C VAL A 481 -14.00 6.63 15.91
N MET A 482 -15.08 7.22 15.41
CA MET A 482 -15.08 8.58 14.90
C MET A 482 -14.93 9.58 16.05
N ASP A 483 -14.31 10.73 15.75
CA ASP A 483 -14.01 11.79 16.72
C ASP A 483 -13.15 11.33 17.90
N GLY A 484 -12.22 10.43 17.62
CA GLY A 484 -11.26 9.96 18.60
C GLY A 484 -10.32 11.06 19.10
N GLU A 485 -9.70 10.79 20.25
CA GLU A 485 -8.89 11.74 21.01
C GLU A 485 -7.60 12.21 20.33
N LEU A 486 -7.07 11.44 19.37
CA LEU A 486 -5.90 11.86 18.59
C LEU A 486 -6.25 12.80 17.43
N GLY A 487 -7.53 12.97 17.12
CA GLY A 487 -7.97 13.71 15.94
C GLY A 487 -7.78 12.92 14.64
N PHE A 488 -8.38 13.44 13.56
CA PHE A 488 -8.51 12.70 12.30
C PHE A 488 -7.17 12.45 11.58
N TYR A 489 -6.22 13.39 11.69
CA TYR A 489 -4.93 13.32 10.99
C TYR A 489 -4.03 12.21 11.56
N GLU A 490 -4.03 12.02 12.89
CA GLU A 490 -3.20 11.03 13.59
C GLU A 490 -3.88 9.66 13.76
N GLY A 491 -4.83 9.30 12.89
CA GLY A 491 -5.52 8.00 12.90
C GLY A 491 -6.72 7.89 13.84
N GLY A 492 -7.16 8.98 14.45
CA GLY A 492 -8.35 9.07 15.30
C GLY A 492 -8.15 8.53 16.71
N VAL A 493 -7.76 7.26 16.85
CA VAL A 493 -7.56 6.62 18.16
C VAL A 493 -6.34 5.70 18.17
N MET A 494 -5.66 5.69 19.31
CA MET A 494 -4.70 4.63 19.64
C MET A 494 -5.45 3.35 19.95
N ILE A 495 -5.08 2.25 19.29
CA ILE A 495 -5.67 0.94 19.53
C ILE A 495 -4.70 0.13 20.41
N PRO A 496 -5.08 -0.20 21.66
CA PRO A 496 -4.22 -0.95 22.58
C PRO A 496 -3.76 -2.27 21.98
N ASN A 497 -2.59 -2.75 22.40
CA ASN A 497 -2.03 -4.05 22.01
C ASN A 497 -1.75 -4.24 20.51
N THR A 498 -1.86 -3.19 19.69
CA THR A 498 -1.46 -3.21 18.29
C THR A 498 0.06 -3.25 18.18
N ASP A 499 0.63 -4.39 17.75
CA ASP A 499 2.08 -4.61 17.71
C ASP A 499 2.61 -5.00 16.31
N TYR A 500 1.78 -5.00 15.26
CA TYR A 500 2.17 -5.55 13.95
C TYR A 500 3.38 -4.84 13.32
N THR A 501 3.53 -3.52 13.50
CA THR A 501 4.69 -2.75 13.03
C THR A 501 5.95 -3.07 13.85
N HIS A 502 5.81 -3.25 15.16
CA HIS A 502 6.89 -3.68 16.05
C HIS A 502 7.36 -5.10 15.72
N VAL A 503 6.44 -6.05 15.51
CA VAL A 503 6.75 -7.41 15.05
C VAL A 503 7.48 -7.37 13.69
N SER A 504 7.03 -6.53 12.76
CA SER A 504 7.73 -6.34 11.48
C SER A 504 9.17 -5.85 11.67
N ALA A 505 9.38 -4.80 12.47
CA ALA A 505 10.71 -4.27 12.73
C ALA A 505 11.62 -5.30 13.42
N LEU A 506 11.09 -6.10 14.35
CA LEU A 506 11.85 -7.21 14.93
C LEU A 506 12.26 -8.23 13.88
N LEU A 507 11.34 -8.63 13.00
CA LEU A 507 11.62 -9.60 11.94
C LEU A 507 12.70 -9.08 10.99
N THR A 508 12.51 -7.89 10.40
CA THR A 508 13.43 -7.39 9.38
C THR A 508 14.71 -6.84 9.98
N ASP A 509 14.60 -5.88 10.91
CA ASP A 509 15.69 -5.00 11.30
C ASP A 509 16.52 -5.57 12.46
N THR A 510 16.02 -6.61 13.14
CA THR A 510 16.71 -7.28 14.26
C THR A 510 17.06 -8.74 13.96
N LEU A 511 16.09 -9.53 13.47
CA LEU A 511 16.25 -10.99 13.34
C LEU A 511 16.70 -11.45 11.96
N GLY A 512 16.75 -10.56 10.96
CA GLY A 512 17.10 -10.92 9.59
C GLY A 512 16.13 -11.94 9.00
N ARG A 513 14.82 -11.71 9.18
CA ARG A 513 13.72 -12.54 8.67
C ARG A 513 12.83 -11.71 7.75
N ASP A 514 12.74 -12.14 6.50
CA ASP A 514 11.76 -11.60 5.56
C ASP A 514 10.39 -12.27 5.79
N PHE A 515 9.32 -11.55 5.45
CA PHE A 515 7.95 -11.99 5.69
C PHE A 515 6.97 -11.31 4.72
N THR A 516 5.73 -11.81 4.65
CA THR A 516 4.63 -11.15 3.93
C THR A 516 3.47 -10.91 4.88
N TYR A 517 2.95 -9.67 4.97
CA TYR A 517 1.65 -9.45 5.60
C TYR A 517 0.56 -10.10 4.76
N LEU A 518 -0.27 -10.96 5.34
CA LEU A 518 -1.45 -11.50 4.67
C LEU A 518 -2.69 -10.72 5.08
N HIS A 519 -3.38 -10.17 4.08
CA HIS A 519 -4.66 -9.54 4.28
C HIS A 519 -5.73 -10.59 4.63
N PRO A 520 -6.65 -10.36 5.60
CA PRO A 520 -7.67 -11.34 5.99
C PRO A 520 -8.54 -11.86 4.83
N GLU A 521 -8.91 -10.98 3.88
CA GLU A 521 -9.62 -11.37 2.64
C GLU A 521 -8.81 -12.39 1.82
N VAL A 522 -7.50 -12.18 1.70
CA VAL A 522 -6.62 -13.00 0.86
C VAL A 522 -6.32 -14.33 1.53
N LEU A 523 -6.08 -14.32 2.84
CA LEU A 523 -5.98 -15.54 3.65
C LEU A 523 -7.24 -16.41 3.48
N SER A 524 -8.41 -15.78 3.49
CA SER A 524 -9.69 -16.49 3.38
C SER A 524 -9.98 -17.03 1.97
N THR A 525 -9.60 -16.29 0.92
CA THR A 525 -10.06 -16.56 -0.46
C THR A 525 -9.01 -17.18 -1.36
N LYS A 526 -7.74 -16.79 -1.22
CA LYS A 526 -6.63 -17.20 -2.10
C LYS A 526 -5.64 -18.16 -1.46
N CYS A 527 -5.60 -18.26 -0.13
CA CYS A 527 -4.69 -19.20 0.50
C CYS A 527 -5.23 -20.64 0.55
N ARG A 528 -4.34 -21.62 0.43
CA ARG A 528 -4.67 -23.05 0.47
C ARG A 528 -3.70 -23.78 1.40
N VAL A 529 -4.24 -24.62 2.27
CA VAL A 529 -3.42 -25.45 3.17
C VAL A 529 -3.10 -26.78 2.52
N LYS A 530 -1.82 -27.16 2.51
CA LYS A 530 -1.38 -28.47 2.01
C LYS A 530 -0.11 -28.92 2.72
N LYS A 531 -0.13 -30.10 3.35
CA LYS A 531 1.05 -30.75 3.97
C LYS A 531 1.80 -29.83 4.95
N GLY A 532 1.07 -29.10 5.79
CA GLY A 532 1.65 -28.23 6.82
C GLY A 532 2.23 -26.93 6.27
N LEU A 533 1.83 -26.56 5.04
CA LEU A 533 2.20 -25.31 4.38
C LEU A 533 0.94 -24.52 4.03
N LEU A 534 1.04 -23.20 4.10
CA LEU A 534 0.03 -22.26 3.64
C LEU A 534 0.49 -21.66 2.32
N HIS A 535 -0.22 -21.94 1.23
CA HIS A 535 0.12 -21.49 -0.10
C HIS A 535 -0.74 -20.30 -0.51
N LEU A 536 -0.13 -19.17 -0.86
CA LEU A 536 -0.81 -18.07 -1.55
C LEU A 536 -0.90 -18.42 -3.04
N ASP A 537 -2.11 -18.65 -3.54
CA ASP A 537 -2.37 -19.13 -4.89
C ASP A 537 -2.58 -17.96 -5.88
N ASN A 538 -1.50 -17.25 -6.16
CA ASN A 538 -1.43 -16.23 -7.21
C ASN A 538 -0.85 -16.82 -8.51
N GLN A 539 -1.00 -16.11 -9.62
CA GLN A 539 -0.47 -16.54 -10.91
C GLN A 539 1.06 -16.37 -10.95
N VAL A 540 1.55 -15.20 -10.53
CA VAL A 540 2.98 -14.88 -10.53
C VAL A 540 3.56 -14.97 -9.12
N ASN A 541 3.11 -14.13 -8.19
CA ASN A 541 3.56 -14.04 -6.80
C ASN A 541 2.97 -15.15 -5.92
N LYS A 542 3.16 -16.40 -6.32
CA LYS A 542 2.85 -17.55 -5.46
C LYS A 542 3.84 -17.60 -4.29
N GLU A 543 3.31 -17.77 -3.09
CA GLU A 543 4.13 -17.86 -1.87
C GLU A 543 3.78 -19.11 -1.07
N THR A 544 4.69 -19.55 -0.22
CA THR A 544 4.51 -20.76 0.58
C THR A 544 5.07 -20.53 1.97
N PHE A 545 4.16 -20.38 2.92
CA PHE A 545 4.49 -20.06 4.30
C PHE A 545 4.53 -21.32 5.16
N ARG A 546 5.50 -21.34 6.08
CA ARG A 546 5.74 -22.39 7.07
C ARG A 546 5.29 -21.98 8.47
N LEU A 547 5.13 -20.69 8.67
CA LEU A 547 4.74 -20.05 9.91
C LEU A 547 3.76 -18.93 9.58
N ILE A 548 2.68 -18.84 10.35
CA ILE A 548 1.85 -17.63 10.42
C ILE A 548 1.98 -17.01 11.81
N ILE A 549 2.30 -15.72 11.85
CA ILE A 549 2.27 -14.91 13.05
C ILE A 549 0.95 -14.13 13.05
N ILE A 550 0.17 -14.31 14.09
CA ILE A 550 -1.00 -13.50 14.39
C ILE A 550 -0.53 -12.44 15.38
N PRO A 551 -0.34 -11.17 14.94
CA PRO A 551 0.04 -10.11 15.85
C PRO A 551 -1.08 -9.88 16.90
N GLY A 552 -0.92 -8.89 17.77
CA GLY A 552 -1.95 -8.48 18.72
C GLY A 552 -3.25 -8.15 18.00
N VAL A 553 -4.17 -9.10 18.02
CA VAL A 553 -5.43 -9.10 17.26
C VAL A 553 -6.51 -9.51 18.24
N LYS A 554 -7.47 -8.60 18.45
CA LYS A 554 -8.65 -8.85 19.30
C LYS A 554 -9.83 -9.36 18.48
N THR A 555 -10.02 -8.81 17.28
CA THR A 555 -11.10 -9.16 16.35
C THR A 555 -10.54 -9.83 15.10
N ILE A 556 -11.11 -10.98 14.75
CA ILE A 556 -10.75 -11.74 13.54
C ILE A 556 -11.99 -12.36 12.91
N SER A 557 -12.05 -12.45 11.58
CA SER A 557 -13.11 -13.19 10.89
C SER A 557 -12.97 -14.69 11.12
N LEU A 558 -14.09 -15.38 11.30
CA LEU A 558 -14.10 -16.83 11.47
C LEU A 558 -13.51 -17.55 10.27
N THR A 559 -13.70 -17.00 9.07
CA THR A 559 -13.16 -17.61 7.85
C THR A 559 -11.63 -17.60 7.84
N ALA A 560 -11.00 -16.46 8.20
CA ALA A 560 -9.56 -16.35 8.33
C ALA A 560 -9.03 -17.24 9.47
N LEU A 561 -9.68 -17.22 10.63
CA LEU A 561 -9.27 -18.02 11.78
C LEU A 561 -9.39 -19.53 11.52
N ARG A 562 -10.40 -19.98 10.78
CA ARG A 562 -10.53 -21.39 10.35
C ARG A 562 -9.44 -21.81 9.38
N GLN A 563 -8.94 -20.91 8.53
CA GLN A 563 -7.76 -21.18 7.70
C GLN A 563 -6.51 -21.37 8.57
N VAL A 564 -6.31 -20.53 9.58
CA VAL A 564 -5.22 -20.68 10.57
C VAL A 564 -5.34 -22.02 11.32
N GLU A 565 -6.55 -22.38 11.77
CA GLU A 565 -6.79 -23.66 12.43
C GLU A 565 -6.50 -24.85 11.49
N SER A 566 -6.94 -24.77 10.23
CA SER A 566 -6.67 -25.81 9.23
C SER A 566 -5.17 -25.93 8.95
N PHE A 567 -4.46 -24.81 8.88
CA PHE A 567 -3.01 -24.77 8.69
C PHE A 567 -2.30 -25.46 9.86
N PHE A 568 -2.66 -25.10 11.08
CA PHE A 568 -2.15 -25.72 12.31
C PHE A 568 -2.40 -27.23 12.33
N LYS A 569 -3.64 -27.67 12.07
CA LYS A 569 -4.03 -29.09 12.03
C LYS A 569 -3.26 -29.89 10.97
N SER A 570 -2.84 -29.23 9.89
CA SER A 570 -2.07 -29.87 8.82
C SER A 570 -0.55 -29.95 9.10
N GLY A 571 -0.07 -29.40 10.22
CA GLY A 571 1.36 -29.37 10.58
C GLY A 571 2.03 -28.00 10.46
N GLY A 572 1.26 -26.95 10.14
CA GLY A 572 1.74 -25.57 10.10
C GLY A 572 1.95 -24.97 11.48
N ASN A 573 2.88 -24.03 11.61
CA ASN A 573 3.19 -23.40 12.90
C ASN A 573 2.48 -22.06 13.05
N VAL A 574 2.04 -21.75 14.27
CA VAL A 574 1.32 -20.51 14.58
C VAL A 574 1.99 -19.81 15.77
N ILE A 575 2.27 -18.52 15.65
CA ILE A 575 2.70 -17.69 16.80
C ILE A 575 1.66 -16.61 16.98
N PHE A 576 1.11 -16.48 18.18
CA PHE A 576 0.34 -15.32 18.61
C PHE A 576 1.25 -14.37 19.38
N THR A 577 1.12 -13.07 19.21
CA THR A 577 1.86 -12.07 20.00
C THR A 577 0.91 -11.12 20.71
N THR A 578 1.31 -10.63 21.88
CA THR A 578 0.66 -9.57 22.68
C THR A 578 -0.76 -9.84 23.17
N GLN A 579 -1.72 -10.12 22.28
CA GLN A 579 -3.12 -10.42 22.59
C GLN A 579 -3.67 -11.53 21.70
N LEU A 580 -4.51 -12.39 22.27
CA LEU A 580 -5.24 -13.43 21.55
C LEU A 580 -6.57 -12.89 20.98
N PRO A 581 -7.05 -13.44 19.84
CA PRO A 581 -8.38 -13.14 19.32
C PRO A 581 -9.49 -13.55 20.29
N GLU A 582 -10.44 -12.65 20.52
CA GLU A 582 -11.59 -12.87 21.41
C GLU A 582 -12.94 -12.47 20.79
N LYS A 583 -12.89 -11.70 19.69
CA LYS A 583 -14.04 -11.11 19.01
C LYS A 583 -14.12 -11.56 17.56
N SER A 584 -15.33 -11.68 17.07
CA SER A 584 -15.61 -12.07 15.68
C SER A 584 -16.03 -10.87 14.83
N VAL A 585 -15.63 -10.87 13.57
CA VAL A 585 -16.20 -9.97 12.55
C VAL A 585 -17.67 -10.34 12.29
N GLU A 586 -17.99 -11.63 12.27
CA GLU A 586 -19.34 -12.14 12.11
C GLU A 586 -20.17 -11.97 13.42
N PRO A 587 -21.43 -11.51 13.36
CA PRO A 587 -22.27 -11.31 14.54
C PRO A 587 -22.50 -12.59 15.37
N GLY A 588 -22.37 -12.49 16.70
CA GLY A 588 -22.70 -13.58 17.63
C GLY A 588 -21.74 -14.78 17.62
N GLN A 589 -20.55 -14.63 17.04
CA GLN A 589 -19.60 -15.72 16.83
C GLN A 589 -18.35 -15.67 17.73
N ASP A 590 -18.31 -14.76 18.71
CA ASP A 590 -17.18 -14.60 19.65
C ASP A 590 -16.80 -15.91 20.36
N LYS A 591 -17.79 -16.75 20.68
CA LYS A 591 -17.55 -18.04 21.33
C LYS A 591 -16.74 -18.98 20.43
N GLU A 592 -17.09 -19.09 19.15
CA GLU A 592 -16.37 -19.96 18.22
C GLU A 592 -14.93 -19.48 18.01
N VAL A 593 -14.69 -18.16 17.99
CA VAL A 593 -13.33 -17.59 17.95
C VAL A 593 -12.51 -18.11 19.14
N LYS A 594 -13.03 -17.95 20.36
CA LYS A 594 -12.35 -18.39 21.59
C LYS A 594 -12.14 -19.90 21.64
N ASP A 595 -13.13 -20.66 21.17
CA ASP A 595 -13.04 -22.13 21.08
C ASP A 595 -11.95 -22.56 20.08
N ILE A 596 -11.82 -21.90 18.92
CA ILE A 596 -10.71 -22.17 17.97
C ILE A 596 -9.35 -21.86 18.60
N ILE A 597 -9.19 -20.69 19.24
CA ILE A 597 -7.93 -20.32 19.89
C ILE A 597 -7.56 -21.33 20.98
N SER A 598 -8.53 -21.76 21.77
CA SER A 598 -8.32 -22.80 22.80
C SER A 598 -7.88 -24.14 22.18
N ARG A 599 -8.41 -24.51 21.01
CA ARG A 599 -7.98 -25.72 20.27
C ARG A 599 -6.57 -25.62 19.71
N ILE A 600 -6.13 -24.43 19.29
CA ILE A 600 -4.78 -24.21 18.77
C ILE A 600 -3.73 -24.23 19.90
N LEU A 601 -4.02 -23.57 21.03
CA LEU A 601 -3.07 -23.44 22.16
C LEU A 601 -3.15 -24.59 23.20
N GLY A 602 -4.20 -25.40 23.16
CA GLY A 602 -4.45 -26.45 24.16
C GLY A 602 -3.41 -27.58 24.17
N VAL A 603 -3.08 -28.07 25.37
CA VAL A 603 -2.05 -29.11 25.65
C VAL A 603 -2.41 -30.50 25.08
N ASN A 604 -3.64 -30.69 24.58
CA ASN A 604 -4.10 -31.90 23.89
C ASN A 604 -4.57 -31.56 22.48
N ALA A 605 -3.67 -31.08 21.62
CA ALA A 605 -3.91 -31.19 20.19
C ALA A 605 -4.01 -32.69 19.86
N SER A 606 -5.22 -33.22 19.88
CA SER A 606 -5.59 -34.60 19.54
C SER A 606 -5.33 -34.96 18.07
N TYR A 607 -4.69 -34.05 17.33
CA TYR A 607 -4.27 -34.22 15.96
C TYR A 607 -2.83 -34.73 15.97
N ALA A 608 -2.65 -36.00 15.60
CA ALA A 608 -1.32 -36.62 15.46
C ALA A 608 -0.37 -35.89 14.48
N THR A 609 -0.87 -34.90 13.73
CA THR A 609 -0.17 -34.15 12.68
C THR A 609 -0.16 -32.63 12.91
N ALA A 610 -0.61 -32.12 14.06
CA ALA A 610 -0.61 -30.69 14.35
C ALA A 610 0.82 -30.12 14.39
N GLY A 611 0.96 -28.86 13.97
CA GLY A 611 2.20 -28.10 14.11
C GLY A 611 2.39 -27.54 15.52
N LYS A 612 3.32 -26.59 15.68
CA LYS A 612 3.55 -25.92 16.97
C LYS A 612 2.75 -24.63 17.06
N ALA A 613 2.27 -24.32 18.26
CA ALA A 613 1.60 -23.06 18.57
C ALA A 613 2.27 -22.40 19.77
N PHE A 614 2.50 -21.09 19.69
CA PHE A 614 3.10 -20.29 20.76
C PHE A 614 2.25 -19.06 21.02
N PHE A 615 2.21 -18.61 22.28
CA PHE A 615 1.75 -17.28 22.62
C PHE A 615 2.88 -16.51 23.29
N VAL A 616 3.38 -15.48 22.60
CA VAL A 616 4.45 -14.59 23.06
C VAL A 616 3.81 -13.29 23.53
N GLU A 617 3.40 -13.25 24.80
CA GLU A 617 2.69 -12.10 25.40
C GLU A 617 3.48 -10.79 25.30
N LYS A 618 4.82 -10.86 25.27
CA LYS A 618 5.71 -9.70 25.12
C LYS A 618 6.74 -10.01 24.02
N PRO A 619 6.48 -9.66 22.76
CA PRO A 619 7.39 -9.97 21.66
C PRO A 619 8.66 -9.10 21.76
N GLY A 620 9.70 -9.67 22.37
CA GLY A 620 11.08 -9.16 22.29
C GLY A 620 11.94 -10.03 21.36
N PRO A 621 13.15 -9.57 20.99
CA PRO A 621 14.03 -10.27 20.03
C PRO A 621 14.24 -11.74 20.38
N ASP A 622 14.65 -12.05 21.62
CA ASP A 622 14.99 -13.42 22.03
C ASP A 622 13.77 -14.35 22.07
N ALA A 623 12.64 -13.86 22.60
CA ALA A 623 11.42 -14.65 22.71
C ALA A 623 10.84 -14.99 21.33
N LEU A 624 10.80 -13.99 20.43
CA LEU A 624 10.31 -14.20 19.07
C LEU A 624 11.27 -15.07 18.25
N LYS A 625 12.58 -14.86 18.37
CA LYS A 625 13.61 -15.70 17.73
C LYS A 625 13.47 -17.16 18.14
N THR A 626 13.36 -17.43 19.44
CA THR A 626 13.20 -18.78 19.98
C THR A 626 11.95 -19.46 19.40
N ALA A 627 10.80 -18.77 19.41
CA ALA A 627 9.56 -19.31 18.86
C ALA A 627 9.64 -19.61 17.34
N ILE A 628 10.33 -18.76 16.57
CA ILE A 628 10.55 -18.98 15.13
C ILE A 628 11.48 -20.17 14.88
N GLU A 629 12.62 -20.23 15.56
CA GLU A 629 13.61 -21.30 15.39
C GLU A 629 13.07 -22.67 15.83
N ASP A 630 12.22 -22.70 16.86
CA ASP A 630 11.50 -23.90 17.26
C ASP A 630 10.44 -24.31 16.23
N SER A 631 9.89 -23.38 15.45
CA SER A 631 8.85 -23.66 14.46
C SER A 631 9.38 -24.42 13.24
N TYR A 632 10.50 -23.99 12.67
CA TYR A 632 11.13 -24.67 11.54
C TYR A 632 12.66 -24.49 11.53
N PRO A 633 13.45 -25.58 11.42
CA PRO A 633 14.88 -25.55 11.73
C PRO A 633 15.78 -24.96 10.64
N VAL A 634 15.27 -24.77 9.43
CA VAL A 634 16.07 -24.27 8.28
C VAL A 634 15.30 -23.17 7.57
N PRO A 635 15.61 -21.90 7.89
CA PRO A 635 14.98 -20.75 7.25
C PRO A 635 15.53 -20.53 5.84
N ASP A 636 14.86 -19.64 5.10
CA ASP A 636 15.30 -19.24 3.76
C ASP A 636 16.73 -18.66 3.75
N VAL A 637 17.02 -17.78 4.70
CA VAL A 637 18.33 -17.21 4.98
C VAL A 637 18.59 -17.29 6.48
N ALA A 638 19.76 -17.76 6.89
CA ALA A 638 20.25 -17.67 8.27
C ALA A 638 21.57 -16.92 8.32
N PHE A 639 21.68 -16.01 9.29
CA PHE A 639 22.87 -15.23 9.59
C PHE A 639 23.60 -15.81 10.80
N GLU A 640 24.90 -15.57 10.88
CA GLU A 640 25.62 -15.68 12.15
C GLU A 640 25.04 -14.68 13.16
N ALA A 641 24.93 -15.08 14.43
CA ALA A 641 24.32 -14.24 15.46
C ALA A 641 25.06 -12.89 15.61
N GLY A 642 24.33 -11.78 15.57
CA GLY A 642 24.89 -10.42 15.61
C GLY A 642 25.33 -9.89 14.23
N HIS A 643 25.24 -10.72 13.19
CA HIS A 643 25.58 -10.37 11.80
C HIS A 643 24.34 -10.38 10.90
N GLU A 644 23.17 -10.06 11.45
CA GLU A 644 21.93 -9.94 10.69
C GLU A 644 22.01 -8.75 9.71
N LEU A 645 21.43 -8.95 8.53
CA LEU A 645 21.24 -7.95 7.49
C LEU A 645 19.79 -7.96 7.02
N ASN A 646 19.33 -6.82 6.52
CA ASN A 646 18.09 -6.77 5.76
C ASN A 646 18.33 -7.36 4.37
N TYR A 647 17.38 -8.15 3.90
CA TYR A 647 17.42 -8.74 2.57
C TYR A 647 16.02 -8.94 2.01
N ILE A 648 15.95 -9.11 0.69
CA ILE A 648 14.78 -9.66 0.01
C ILE A 648 15.22 -10.82 -0.90
N HIS A 649 14.39 -11.86 -0.97
CA HIS A 649 14.58 -12.98 -1.91
C HIS A 649 13.47 -12.98 -2.96
N LYS A 650 13.87 -13.00 -4.22
CA LYS A 650 13.00 -13.27 -5.37
C LYS A 650 13.44 -14.54 -6.10
N GLU A 651 12.45 -15.30 -6.58
CA GLU A 651 12.68 -16.33 -7.57
C GLU A 651 12.23 -15.81 -8.94
N LEU A 652 13.20 -15.52 -9.80
CA LEU A 652 12.97 -15.09 -11.18
C LEU A 652 12.88 -16.35 -12.04
N LYS A 653 11.66 -16.82 -12.28
CA LYS A 653 11.33 -18.14 -12.86
C LYS A 653 11.87 -19.29 -12.01
N ASN A 654 13.13 -19.68 -12.20
CA ASN A 654 13.81 -20.73 -11.42
C ASN A 654 15.15 -20.25 -10.85
N GLN A 655 15.51 -18.97 -11.04
CA GLN A 655 16.74 -18.37 -10.54
C GLN A 655 16.48 -17.67 -9.22
N SER A 656 17.10 -18.15 -8.14
CA SER A 656 17.12 -17.42 -6.86
C SER A 656 17.97 -16.18 -6.96
N VAL A 657 17.41 -15.05 -6.51
CA VAL A 657 18.03 -13.74 -6.43
C VAL A 657 17.81 -13.18 -5.04
N TYR A 658 18.89 -12.94 -4.33
CA TYR A 658 18.89 -12.29 -3.03
C TYR A 658 19.49 -10.90 -3.17
N TYR A 659 18.88 -9.90 -2.55
CA TYR A 659 19.47 -8.57 -2.40
C TYR A 659 19.78 -8.33 -0.93
N PHE A 660 21.04 -8.12 -0.59
CA PHE A 660 21.50 -7.84 0.77
C PHE A 660 21.99 -6.39 0.86
N ALA A 661 21.59 -5.66 1.90
CA ALA A 661 22.11 -4.33 2.18
C ALA A 661 22.80 -4.26 3.54
N ASN A 662 24.03 -3.74 3.54
CA ASN A 662 24.76 -3.39 4.75
C ASN A 662 24.58 -1.90 5.05
N LEU A 663 23.61 -1.59 5.90
CA LEU A 663 23.30 -0.22 6.30
C LEU A 663 24.24 0.32 7.40
N LYS A 664 25.12 -0.53 7.97
CA LYS A 664 26.01 -0.24 9.10
C LYS A 664 27.26 0.54 8.66
N ASP A 665 27.91 1.24 9.60
CA ASP A 665 29.16 2.00 9.37
C ASP A 665 30.44 1.14 9.28
N GLN A 666 30.32 -0.19 9.33
CA GLN A 666 31.44 -1.13 9.24
C GLN A 666 31.25 -2.10 8.08
N PRO A 667 32.32 -2.56 7.41
CA PRO A 667 32.24 -3.61 6.41
C PRO A 667 31.65 -4.90 7.00
N TYR A 668 30.88 -5.61 6.18
CA TYR A 668 30.30 -6.91 6.50
C TYR A 668 31.17 -8.01 5.91
N GLN A 669 31.62 -8.92 6.78
CA GLN A 669 32.38 -10.12 6.43
C GLN A 669 31.97 -11.26 7.36
N ALA A 670 30.86 -11.93 7.05
CA ALA A 670 30.32 -13.03 7.85
C ALA A 670 29.67 -14.09 6.95
N ASN A 671 29.47 -15.29 7.49
CA ASN A 671 28.79 -16.34 6.75
C ASN A 671 27.28 -16.14 6.76
N VAL A 672 26.68 -16.39 5.60
CA VAL A 672 25.23 -16.45 5.40
C VAL A 672 24.90 -17.84 4.86
N VAL A 673 23.91 -18.48 5.45
CA VAL A 673 23.43 -19.81 5.03
C VAL A 673 22.11 -19.63 4.28
N LEU A 674 22.12 -20.01 3.01
CA LEU A 674 20.95 -19.96 2.13
C LEU A 674 20.36 -21.35 2.00
N ARG A 675 19.03 -21.46 2.05
CA ARG A 675 18.36 -22.73 1.80
C ARG A 675 18.45 -23.10 0.32
N GLY A 676 18.76 -24.36 0.06
CA GLY A 676 18.93 -24.89 -1.30
C GLY A 676 20.39 -25.04 -1.71
N LYS A 677 20.58 -25.70 -2.85
CA LYS A 677 21.88 -25.99 -3.45
C LYS A 677 22.16 -24.99 -4.58
N LEU A 678 22.72 -23.85 -4.23
CA LEU A 678 22.93 -22.71 -5.13
C LEU A 678 24.38 -22.63 -5.61
N LYS A 679 24.61 -22.09 -6.81
CA LYS A 679 25.94 -21.73 -7.31
C LYS A 679 26.08 -20.19 -7.28
N PRO A 680 26.28 -19.58 -6.10
CA PRO A 680 26.16 -18.14 -5.94
C PRO A 680 27.21 -17.37 -6.73
N VAL A 681 26.78 -16.26 -7.32
CA VAL A 681 27.63 -15.22 -7.87
C VAL A 681 27.14 -13.87 -7.36
N LEU A 682 28.07 -12.97 -7.07
CA LEU A 682 27.75 -11.64 -6.57
C LEU A 682 27.71 -10.63 -7.71
N LEU A 683 26.72 -9.75 -7.70
CA LEU A 683 26.64 -8.58 -8.57
C LEU A 683 26.59 -7.32 -7.70
N ASN A 684 27.53 -6.39 -7.92
CA ASN A 684 27.58 -5.14 -7.19
C ASN A 684 26.73 -4.08 -7.93
N PRO A 685 25.57 -3.64 -7.41
CA PRO A 685 24.74 -2.63 -8.06
C PRO A 685 25.39 -1.24 -8.12
N HIS A 686 26.35 -0.93 -7.26
CA HIS A 686 27.05 0.35 -7.27
C HIS A 686 27.99 0.46 -8.49
N THR A 687 28.68 -0.62 -8.83
CA THR A 687 29.70 -0.62 -9.89
C THR A 687 29.28 -1.33 -11.17
N GLY A 688 28.30 -2.24 -11.09
CA GLY A 688 27.93 -3.17 -12.16
C GLY A 688 28.82 -4.42 -12.22
N GLN A 689 29.82 -4.54 -11.33
CA GLN A 689 30.78 -5.64 -11.39
C GLN A 689 30.19 -6.96 -10.92
N ARG A 690 30.59 -8.03 -11.60
CA ARG A 690 30.33 -9.42 -11.22
C ARG A 690 31.54 -10.01 -10.51
N MET A 691 31.31 -10.63 -9.35
CA MET A 691 32.36 -11.19 -8.50
C MET A 691 32.07 -12.65 -8.18
N LYS A 692 33.10 -13.50 -8.27
CA LYS A 692 33.03 -14.87 -7.75
C LYS A 692 33.05 -14.82 -6.23
N VAL A 693 32.34 -15.74 -5.60
CA VAL A 693 32.35 -15.91 -4.14
C VAL A 693 32.60 -17.37 -3.81
N ALA A 694 33.34 -17.63 -2.73
CA ALA A 694 33.51 -18.98 -2.21
C ALA A 694 32.21 -19.40 -1.50
N TYR A 695 31.81 -20.64 -1.72
CA TYR A 695 30.63 -21.22 -1.07
C TYR A 695 30.82 -22.71 -0.80
N GLU A 696 30.08 -23.21 0.17
CA GLU A 696 30.09 -24.62 0.58
C GLU A 696 28.66 -25.15 0.64
N HIS A 697 28.44 -26.37 0.14
CA HIS A 697 27.16 -27.06 0.29
C HIS A 697 27.15 -27.92 1.53
N LYS A 698 26.08 -27.81 2.33
CA LYS A 698 25.87 -28.62 3.54
C LYS A 698 24.47 -29.22 3.53
N ARG A 699 24.28 -30.23 4.36
CA ARG A 699 22.95 -30.69 4.75
C ARG A 699 22.69 -30.29 6.20
N VAL A 700 21.65 -29.50 6.42
CA VAL A 700 21.18 -29.11 7.75
C VAL A 700 19.76 -29.66 7.92
N SER A 701 19.55 -30.47 8.95
CA SER A 701 18.23 -31.10 9.23
C SER A 701 17.59 -31.79 8.01
N GLY A 702 18.42 -32.41 7.17
CA GLY A 702 17.98 -33.12 5.96
C GLY A 702 17.72 -32.23 4.73
N MET A 703 17.83 -30.91 4.83
CA MET A 703 17.72 -29.99 3.69
C MET A 703 19.10 -29.54 3.20
N GLU A 704 19.26 -29.43 1.88
CA GLU A 704 20.45 -28.84 1.28
C GLU A 704 20.51 -27.34 1.60
N THR A 705 21.70 -26.86 1.94
CA THR A 705 21.99 -25.45 2.17
C THR A 705 23.28 -25.05 1.49
N THR A 706 23.43 -23.76 1.24
CA THR A 706 24.64 -23.15 0.66
C THR A 706 25.14 -22.07 1.60
N THR A 707 26.31 -22.26 2.17
CA THR A 707 26.99 -21.27 3.01
C THR A 707 27.90 -20.40 2.15
N VAL A 708 27.77 -19.09 2.27
CA VAL A 708 28.57 -18.09 1.53
C VAL A 708 29.10 -17.05 2.51
N THR A 709 30.36 -16.65 2.38
CA THR A 709 30.90 -15.50 3.10
C THR A 709 30.66 -14.25 2.26
N LEU A 710 29.81 -13.33 2.71
CA LEU A 710 29.50 -12.11 1.96
C LEU A 710 30.50 -10.99 2.30
N PRO A 711 31.19 -10.39 1.31
CA PRO A 711 32.04 -9.23 1.49
C PRO A 711 31.29 -7.95 1.05
N ILE A 712 30.57 -7.30 1.96
CA ILE A 712 29.79 -6.08 1.64
C ILE A 712 30.43 -4.89 2.35
N GLU A 713 30.85 -3.88 1.58
CA GLU A 713 31.36 -2.63 2.16
C GLU A 713 30.31 -1.94 3.06
N LYS A 714 30.76 -1.03 3.93
CA LYS A 714 29.84 -0.19 4.73
C LYS A 714 28.94 0.66 3.83
N HIS A 715 27.68 0.82 4.20
CA HIS A 715 26.65 1.53 3.41
C HIS A 715 26.59 1.09 1.95
N SER A 716 26.72 -0.21 1.72
CA SER A 716 26.70 -0.80 0.38
C SER A 716 25.77 -2.00 0.35
N SER A 717 25.57 -2.54 -0.84
CA SER A 717 24.66 -3.65 -1.08
C SER A 717 25.17 -4.54 -2.19
N VAL A 718 24.65 -5.76 -2.24
CA VAL A 718 25.03 -6.75 -3.24
C VAL A 718 23.84 -7.63 -3.60
N PHE A 719 23.76 -8.00 -4.88
CA PHE A 719 22.91 -9.12 -5.27
C PHE A 719 23.71 -10.41 -5.22
N LEU A 720 23.12 -11.47 -4.67
CA LEU A 720 23.58 -12.84 -4.86
C LEU A 720 22.59 -13.54 -5.77
N ILE A 721 23.07 -14.06 -6.90
CA ILE A 721 22.26 -14.78 -7.88
C ILE A 721 22.72 -16.24 -7.98
N ASP A 722 21.77 -17.15 -8.15
CA ASP A 722 22.08 -18.54 -8.47
C ASP A 722 22.52 -18.67 -9.93
N ASN A 723 23.73 -19.15 -10.15
CA ASN A 723 24.28 -19.33 -11.50
C ASN A 723 23.79 -20.65 -12.11
N ILE A 724 22.61 -20.59 -12.72
CA ILE A 724 22.03 -21.67 -13.52
C ILE A 724 22.71 -21.65 -14.90
N LEU A 725 23.94 -22.15 -14.94
CA LEU A 725 24.62 -22.57 -16.18
C LEU A 725 24.44 -24.07 -16.38
#